data_AF-A0A9Q9BYE9-F1
#
_entry.id   AF-A0A9Q9BYE9-F1
#
_cell.length_a   1.000
_cell.length_b   1.000
_cell.length_c   1.000
_cell.angle_alpha   90.00
_cell.angle_beta   90.00
_cell.angle_gamma   90.00
#
_symmetry.space_group_name_H-M   'P 1'
#
loop_
_entity.id
_entity.type
_entity.pdbx_description
1 polymer ?
#
loop_
_entity_poly.entity_id
_entity_poly.type
_entity_poly.pdbx_seq_one_letter_code
_entity_poly.pdbx_strand_id
1 'polypeptide(L)'
;MKTKTKLILSLTSLAAVSAAPLLFVSCSCRNIGYDLGLTVAPLNSLNYIKYLSVDKVLPSLVESPLKSGPNESLKRIYALPEIKMSMYGGDDNSNTMENFVKVHADGIIQPSSQFYPLDQFGSTTGTLIGPNGELPQISAIRTNNNKFLSVTMNLNHGLSKWSNNDDVYAEDYIDALHYILDFNTGSQKQTNLLQKKIKATSRMLEAQQNYVRKFQKAYQNPFGYPDLAKGRDGKLIYKIDDKIDPTKPFALLWPSQNKGDEDYVEAIRKAALDIGLYSGRLYFNHSNAEILSSIPYSPEFDFSKEVSYLMLPNPNYDPINKTADELKNIPKRVKTLVHKYPYADPYQKWDLSSLLQKASELKAKYLNQYPSGEYDDMKLSKINESEVNPHDTTKDLDITSYAKRMIFCYNEYSLRIEYDSFEPTSLSNAYHDLEDTLIPINRKFVESIGGINNFGLDRDKFLTNGPFTIDGLVFGPQGYMTLKKDNRYYSHDRTISNKIKLYFSSDSNLNSALYDDGYIASTRIPAIQQINYWSNLNYRKNMNKSSGFGTIAFAFNLDQETNGKSYLNDNNLRNAIYYAINRNDLLKIVGWNSSFPVNTWTAFGQSSSSFGDATELGFDHDTMLTKVDKTLELPIQNYSHIDHLSKSYKFEHVDRTDKTYLPKIANKYLDLFKKDHPNIKQISLKYIHNSTDEQLNAGIGLKDALTKAFGKYIDLEIKGLPENVYEDARTKGQFDIIYRNFDTFGSDSYSYVRVFFKPDEIKKADQKSTGFRNNPAASWTYKDYFKELGITRNPDTDAIEIKDTKLADDTRERLRLDEEIWNKIIDLSLIKKGESISKYTERYSAYFSGQFNDEEKAKNFTERTIVATIAALEKIIRDGSPVIPLMEVDTYWEISRVGGVKSLYKYSLQYAYDVNNPPIKTLPTKMEF
;
A
#
# COMPACT_ATOMS: atom_id res chain seq x y z
N MET A 1 15.25 -6.65 -59.51
CA MET A 1 16.68 -6.41 -59.83
C MET A 1 17.12 -5.22 -58.97
N LYS A 2 18.13 -5.24 -58.08
CA LYS A 2 19.36 -6.02 -57.94
C LYS A 2 19.67 -6.25 -56.44
N THR A 3 20.08 -7.49 -56.15
CA THR A 3 21.07 -7.98 -55.15
C THR A 3 21.10 -7.43 -53.72
N LYS A 4 20.66 -8.30 -52.80
CA LYS A 4 21.14 -8.43 -51.43
C LYS A 4 22.58 -8.97 -51.43
N THR A 5 23.46 -8.40 -50.62
CA THR A 5 24.73 -9.04 -50.23
C THR A 5 24.83 -9.01 -48.71
N LYS A 6 24.72 -10.18 -48.09
CA LYS A 6 25.12 -10.43 -46.70
C LYS A 6 26.65 -10.42 -46.66
N LEU A 7 27.25 -9.68 -45.73
CA LEU A 7 28.60 -9.96 -45.26
C LEU A 7 28.55 -10.25 -43.76
N ILE A 8 28.90 -11.48 -43.44
CA ILE A 8 29.19 -12.00 -42.11
C ILE A 8 30.55 -11.43 -41.69
N LEU A 9 30.66 -10.91 -40.47
CA LEU A 9 31.97 -10.77 -39.83
C LEU A 9 31.94 -11.39 -38.44
N SER A 10 32.75 -12.44 -38.33
CA SER A 10 33.08 -13.25 -37.18
C SER A 10 33.84 -12.46 -36.11
N LEU A 11 33.58 -12.82 -34.85
CA LEU A 11 34.43 -12.55 -33.70
C LEU A 11 35.86 -13.07 -33.93
N THR A 12 36.86 -12.18 -33.78
CA THR A 12 38.16 -12.55 -33.21
C THR A 12 38.67 -11.41 -32.34
N SER A 13 39.02 -11.80 -31.12
CA SER A 13 39.72 -11.06 -30.07
C SER A 13 41.00 -10.37 -30.55
N LEU A 14 41.16 -9.10 -30.19
CA LEU A 14 42.48 -8.52 -29.89
C LEU A 14 42.32 -7.36 -28.91
N ALA A 15 42.91 -7.56 -27.73
CA ALA A 15 43.15 -6.52 -26.75
C ALA A 15 44.12 -5.48 -27.33
N ALA A 16 43.77 -4.20 -27.25
CA ALA A 16 44.74 -3.11 -27.36
C ALA A 16 44.24 -1.89 -26.58
N VAL A 17 45.16 -1.40 -25.76
CA VAL A 17 45.05 -0.33 -24.77
C VAL A 17 45.02 1.05 -25.44
N SER A 18 44.35 2.00 -24.79
CA SER A 18 44.52 3.47 -24.88
C SER A 18 44.40 4.18 -26.24
N ALA A 19 43.32 4.95 -26.40
CA ALA A 19 43.40 6.40 -26.68
C ALA A 19 41.97 6.97 -26.68
N ALA A 20 41.67 7.87 -25.74
CA ALA A 20 40.46 8.67 -25.77
C ALA A 20 40.51 9.60 -27.00
N PRO A 21 39.54 9.57 -27.92
CA PRO A 21 39.40 10.64 -28.88
C PRO A 21 38.70 11.80 -28.17
N LEU A 22 39.45 12.89 -27.99
CA LEU A 22 38.90 14.22 -27.78
C LEU A 22 37.87 14.51 -28.89
N LEU A 23 36.60 14.26 -28.61
CA LEU A 23 35.50 14.71 -29.46
C LEU A 23 35.16 16.14 -29.07
N PHE A 24 35.44 17.04 -30.00
CA PHE A 24 35.00 18.42 -30.01
C PHE A 24 33.50 18.49 -29.70
N VAL A 25 33.16 19.20 -28.63
CA VAL A 25 31.79 19.61 -28.31
C VAL A 25 31.35 20.60 -29.39
N SER A 26 30.67 20.12 -30.42
CA SER A 26 29.80 20.97 -31.22
C SER A 26 28.48 21.13 -30.45
N CYS A 27 28.28 22.29 -29.84
CA CYS A 27 26.98 22.79 -29.40
C CYS A 27 26.05 22.87 -30.62
N SER A 28 25.40 21.77 -30.95
CA SER A 28 24.16 21.79 -31.73
C SER A 28 23.04 21.52 -30.73
N CYS A 29 22.13 22.49 -30.55
CA CYS A 29 20.89 22.27 -29.82
C CYS A 29 20.15 21.13 -30.54
N ARG A 30 20.25 19.90 -30.03
CA ARG A 30 19.45 18.78 -30.52
C ARG A 30 17.99 19.11 -30.22
N ASN A 31 17.15 19.16 -31.25
CA ASN A 31 15.72 19.33 -31.11
C ASN A 31 15.10 17.97 -30.77
N ILE A 32 14.97 17.68 -29.48
CA ILE A 32 14.63 16.34 -28.97
C ILE A 32 13.10 16.06 -29.00
N GLY A 33 12.26 17.04 -29.37
CA GLY A 33 10.82 16.82 -29.61
C GLY A 33 9.97 16.52 -28.35
N TYR A 34 10.54 16.68 -27.16
CA TYR A 34 9.89 16.62 -25.85
C TYR A 34 10.60 17.55 -24.86
N ASP A 35 9.91 17.95 -23.79
CA ASP A 35 10.42 18.91 -22.79
C ASP A 35 11.26 18.22 -21.70
N LEU A 36 10.93 16.97 -21.37
CA LEU A 36 11.60 16.19 -20.33
C LEU A 36 11.72 14.71 -20.73
N GLY A 37 12.91 14.15 -20.53
CA GLY A 37 13.19 12.73 -20.73
C GLY A 37 13.57 12.03 -19.43
N LEU A 38 13.02 10.85 -19.17
CA LEU A 38 13.29 10.06 -17.96
C LEU A 38 13.37 8.55 -18.30
N THR A 39 13.78 7.73 -17.33
CA THR A 39 13.87 6.28 -17.46
C THR A 39 13.02 5.54 -16.43
N VAL A 40 12.33 4.51 -16.87
CA VAL A 40 11.59 3.59 -15.99
C VAL A 40 11.92 2.16 -16.36
N ALA A 41 11.78 1.24 -15.40
CA ALA A 41 11.87 -0.17 -15.70
C ALA A 41 10.83 -0.55 -16.80
N PRO A 42 11.16 -1.50 -17.69
CA PRO A 42 10.25 -1.91 -18.75
C PRO A 42 8.87 -2.33 -18.24
N LEU A 43 7.83 -1.77 -18.85
CA LEU A 43 6.44 -2.13 -18.57
C LEU A 43 5.91 -3.08 -19.63
N ASN A 44 5.04 -3.99 -19.22
CA ASN A 44 4.30 -4.90 -20.10
C ASN A 44 2.77 -4.67 -20.05
N SER A 45 2.31 -3.85 -19.11
CA SER A 45 0.91 -3.48 -18.90
C SER A 45 0.84 -2.22 -18.05
N LEU A 46 -0.25 -1.45 -18.18
CA LEU A 46 -0.62 -0.32 -17.33
C LEU A 46 -1.59 -0.70 -16.20
N ASN A 47 -1.85 -2.00 -16.02
CA ASN A 47 -2.78 -2.47 -14.99
C ASN A 47 -2.22 -2.26 -13.58
N TYR A 48 -2.45 -1.07 -13.02
CA TYR A 48 -1.98 -0.67 -11.69
C TYR A 48 -2.73 -1.34 -10.54
N ILE A 49 -3.81 -2.06 -10.82
CA ILE A 49 -4.50 -2.89 -9.84
C ILE A 49 -3.75 -4.21 -9.65
N LYS A 50 -3.26 -4.81 -10.75
CA LYS A 50 -2.58 -6.11 -10.72
C LYS A 50 -1.10 -6.02 -10.42
N TYR A 51 -0.40 -5.06 -11.02
CA TYR A 51 1.07 -5.04 -11.05
C TYR A 51 1.67 -3.84 -10.33
N LEU A 52 2.69 -4.09 -9.50
CA LEU A 52 3.46 -3.05 -8.79
C LEU A 52 4.36 -2.23 -9.74
N SER A 53 4.72 -2.79 -10.89
CA SER A 53 5.64 -2.13 -11.85
C SER A 53 5.12 -0.78 -12.37
N VAL A 54 3.80 -0.57 -12.36
CA VAL A 54 3.15 0.65 -12.88
C VAL A 54 3.25 1.82 -11.89
N ASP A 55 3.45 1.54 -10.61
CA ASP A 55 3.34 2.53 -9.51
C ASP A 55 4.28 3.72 -9.67
N LYS A 56 5.43 3.51 -10.32
CA LYS A 56 6.38 4.59 -10.58
C LYS A 56 5.80 5.66 -11.51
N VAL A 57 5.05 5.28 -12.56
CA VAL A 57 4.52 6.24 -13.55
C VAL A 57 3.09 6.69 -13.27
N LEU A 58 2.39 5.94 -12.42
CA LEU A 58 0.97 6.11 -12.15
C LEU A 58 0.56 7.53 -11.71
N PRO A 59 1.29 8.24 -10.84
CA PRO A 59 0.87 9.57 -10.37
C PRO A 59 0.80 10.65 -11.47
N SER A 60 1.43 10.42 -12.63
CA SER A 60 1.29 11.31 -13.79
C SER A 60 0.03 11.03 -14.62
N LEU A 61 -0.60 9.86 -14.44
CA LEU A 61 -1.71 9.36 -15.25
C LEU A 61 -3.02 9.33 -14.46
N VAL A 62 -2.95 8.90 -13.19
CA VAL A 62 -4.09 8.73 -12.29
C VAL A 62 -3.76 9.37 -10.95
N GLU A 63 -4.64 10.25 -10.45
CA GLU A 63 -4.43 10.99 -9.21
C GLU A 63 -5.15 10.39 -8.00
N SER A 64 -4.41 10.35 -6.91
CA SER A 64 -4.85 10.16 -5.53
C SER A 64 -5.45 11.44 -4.94
N PRO A 65 -6.08 11.37 -3.75
CA PRO A 65 -6.55 12.55 -3.01
C PRO A 65 -5.45 13.60 -2.81
N LEU A 66 -4.28 13.17 -2.36
CA LEU A 66 -3.05 13.97 -2.29
C LEU A 66 -2.07 13.50 -3.35
N LYS A 67 -1.18 14.40 -3.77
CA LYS A 67 -0.03 14.06 -4.61
C LYS A 67 1.18 14.86 -4.17
N SER A 68 2.37 14.42 -4.59
CA SER A 68 3.59 15.16 -4.30
C SER A 68 3.54 16.56 -4.96
N GLY A 69 3.69 17.58 -4.13
CA GLY A 69 3.75 18.97 -4.53
C GLY A 69 5.11 19.36 -5.12
N PRO A 70 5.23 20.60 -5.61
CA PRO A 70 6.48 21.08 -6.16
C PRO A 70 7.51 21.35 -5.07
N ASN A 71 8.76 21.56 -5.47
CA ASN A 71 9.81 22.01 -4.54
C ASN A 71 9.50 23.41 -3.97
N GLU A 72 10.17 23.80 -2.88
CA GLU A 72 9.87 25.05 -2.14
C GLU A 72 10.01 26.32 -3.00
N SER A 73 10.95 26.33 -3.95
CA SER A 73 11.13 27.46 -4.87
C SER A 73 9.88 27.67 -5.74
N LEU A 74 9.26 26.60 -6.24
CA LEU A 74 8.01 26.67 -7.01
C LEU A 74 6.76 26.80 -6.13
N LYS A 75 6.73 26.23 -4.91
CA LYS A 75 5.59 26.35 -3.99
C LYS A 75 5.24 27.82 -3.72
N ARG A 76 6.27 28.67 -3.57
CA ARG A 76 6.12 30.14 -3.42
C ARG A 76 5.57 30.84 -4.66
N ILE A 77 5.89 30.36 -5.86
CA ILE A 77 5.44 30.95 -7.12
C ILE A 77 3.96 30.63 -7.38
N TYR A 78 3.55 29.39 -7.11
CA TYR A 78 2.19 28.92 -7.40
C TYR A 78 1.17 29.16 -6.28
N ALA A 79 1.59 29.71 -5.13
CA ALA A 79 0.74 29.99 -3.97
C ALA A 79 -0.25 28.84 -3.66
N LEU A 80 0.30 27.63 -3.53
CA LEU A 80 -0.50 26.43 -3.35
C LEU A 80 -1.33 26.51 -2.05
N PRO A 81 -2.57 25.97 -2.06
CA PRO A 81 -3.45 26.02 -0.91
C PRO A 81 -2.90 25.21 0.27
N GLU A 82 -3.18 25.69 1.49
CA GLU A 82 -2.99 24.90 2.71
C GLU A 82 -3.95 23.71 2.70
N ILE A 83 -3.47 22.55 3.15
CA ILE A 83 -4.27 21.33 3.22
C ILE A 83 -4.44 20.94 4.68
N LYS A 84 -5.63 21.15 5.22
CA LYS A 84 -5.90 20.92 6.64
C LYS A 84 -6.49 19.54 6.87
N MET A 85 -5.79 18.74 7.67
CA MET A 85 -6.35 17.54 8.28
C MET A 85 -6.82 17.88 9.69
N SER A 86 -8.13 18.00 9.87
CA SER A 86 -8.78 18.35 11.13
C SER A 86 -8.88 17.16 12.08
N MET A 87 -8.46 17.33 13.33
CA MET A 87 -8.41 16.26 14.33
C MET A 87 -9.68 16.20 15.20
N TYR A 88 -10.10 14.98 15.51
CA TYR A 88 -11.23 14.66 16.39
C TYR A 88 -10.88 13.51 17.34
N GLY A 89 -11.51 13.46 18.51
CA GLY A 89 -11.19 12.47 19.54
C GLY A 89 -9.87 12.78 20.26
N GLY A 90 -9.11 11.75 20.63
CA GLY A 90 -7.90 11.88 21.43
C GLY A 90 -8.14 11.86 22.94
N ASP A 91 -9.32 11.45 23.38
CA ASP A 91 -9.65 11.20 24.78
C ASP A 91 -9.76 9.69 25.07
N ASP A 92 -9.96 9.34 26.35
CA ASP A 92 -10.06 7.96 26.81
C ASP A 92 -11.27 7.20 26.25
N ASN A 93 -12.25 7.92 25.68
CA ASN A 93 -13.43 7.35 25.03
C ASN A 93 -13.26 7.16 23.52
N SER A 94 -12.11 7.56 22.97
CA SER A 94 -11.80 7.52 21.54
C SER A 94 -10.88 6.37 21.15
N ASN A 95 -10.85 5.27 21.93
CA ASN A 95 -10.00 4.11 21.63
C ASN A 95 -10.56 3.17 20.55
N THR A 96 -11.86 3.24 20.26
CA THR A 96 -12.50 2.53 19.15
C THR A 96 -13.50 3.43 18.44
N MET A 97 -13.83 3.12 17.19
CA MET A 97 -14.83 3.88 16.42
C MET A 97 -16.22 3.82 17.08
N GLU A 98 -16.62 2.66 17.58
CA GLU A 98 -17.91 2.47 18.24
C GLU A 98 -18.03 3.30 19.52
N ASN A 99 -16.97 3.35 20.33
CA ASN A 99 -16.94 4.15 21.55
C ASN A 99 -16.96 5.65 21.23
N PHE A 100 -16.15 6.07 20.26
CA PHE A 100 -16.14 7.46 19.79
C PHE A 100 -17.53 7.90 19.31
N VAL A 101 -18.15 7.11 18.43
CA VAL A 101 -19.48 7.40 17.90
C VAL A 101 -20.53 7.39 19.01
N LYS A 102 -20.43 6.51 20.01
CA LYS A 102 -21.40 6.45 21.12
C LYS A 102 -21.32 7.69 22.02
N VAL A 103 -20.13 8.19 22.30
CA VAL A 103 -19.92 9.31 23.24
C VAL A 103 -20.04 10.67 22.56
N HIS A 104 -19.56 10.79 21.31
CA HIS A 104 -19.48 12.07 20.60
C HIS A 104 -20.49 12.23 19.46
N ALA A 105 -21.35 11.21 19.28
CA ALA A 105 -22.42 11.04 18.28
C ALA A 105 -22.95 12.31 17.61
N ASP A 106 -23.33 13.31 18.41
CA ASP A 106 -24.17 14.41 17.99
C ASP A 106 -23.56 15.78 18.40
N GLY A 107 -22.30 15.81 18.87
CA GLY A 107 -21.64 17.00 19.46
C GLY A 107 -20.44 17.56 18.68
N ILE A 108 -20.08 16.96 17.55
CA ILE A 108 -18.89 17.34 16.78
C ILE A 108 -19.32 18.01 15.47
N ILE A 109 -19.65 19.30 15.58
CA ILE A 109 -19.97 20.15 14.42
C ILE A 109 -18.73 20.95 14.00
N GLN A 110 -17.78 21.15 14.91
CA GLN A 110 -16.57 21.93 14.68
C GLN A 110 -15.32 21.08 14.93
N PRO A 111 -14.27 21.20 14.09
CA PRO A 111 -12.99 20.56 14.33
C PRO A 111 -12.39 20.99 15.67
N SER A 112 -11.57 20.13 16.28
CA SER A 112 -10.69 20.63 17.34
C SER A 112 -9.81 21.76 16.77
N SER A 113 -9.30 22.65 17.63
CA SER A 113 -8.34 23.67 17.21
C SER A 113 -7.01 23.07 16.70
N GLN A 114 -6.85 21.74 16.76
CA GLN A 114 -5.70 21.00 16.29
C GLN A 114 -5.92 20.46 14.87
N PHE A 115 -4.94 20.68 14.01
CA PHE A 115 -4.91 20.14 12.66
C PHE A 115 -3.47 19.86 12.24
N TYR A 116 -3.29 18.98 11.25
CA TYR A 116 -2.02 18.80 10.55
C TYR A 116 -2.06 19.53 9.20
N PRO A 117 -1.11 20.42 8.89
CA PRO A 117 -0.99 21.05 7.57
C PRO A 117 -0.25 20.11 6.61
N LEU A 118 -0.99 19.30 5.86
CA LEU A 118 -0.42 18.24 5.02
C LEU A 118 0.44 18.80 3.86
N ASP A 119 0.25 20.05 3.46
CA ASP A 119 1.10 20.71 2.46
C ASP A 119 2.54 20.93 2.96
N GLN A 120 2.77 20.96 4.27
CA GLN A 120 4.11 21.04 4.87
C GLN A 120 4.87 19.70 4.77
N PHE A 121 4.17 18.60 4.57
CA PHE A 121 4.74 17.28 4.27
C PHE A 121 5.20 17.17 2.80
N GLY A 122 5.02 18.25 2.02
CA GLY A 122 5.39 18.30 0.61
C GLY A 122 4.29 17.81 -0.35
N SER A 123 3.06 17.66 0.13
CA SER A 123 1.91 17.35 -0.72
C SER A 123 1.28 18.59 -1.35
N THR A 124 0.45 18.34 -2.36
CA THR A 124 -0.57 19.27 -2.86
C THR A 124 -1.86 18.49 -3.16
N THR A 125 -2.95 19.21 -3.44
CA THR A 125 -4.26 18.63 -3.77
C THR A 125 -4.18 17.87 -5.08
N GLY A 126 -4.56 16.58 -5.07
CA GLY A 126 -4.94 15.84 -6.28
C GLY A 126 -6.45 15.93 -6.46
N THR A 127 -7.19 14.87 -6.14
CA THR A 127 -8.66 14.87 -6.26
C THR A 127 -9.40 15.48 -5.06
N LEU A 128 -8.69 15.93 -4.02
CA LEU A 128 -9.30 16.62 -2.87
C LEU A 128 -9.90 17.98 -3.22
N ILE A 129 -10.95 18.35 -2.50
CA ILE A 129 -11.54 19.69 -2.56
C ILE A 129 -10.50 20.76 -2.19
N GLY A 130 -10.53 21.89 -2.89
CA GLY A 130 -9.74 23.06 -2.54
C GLY A 130 -10.18 23.68 -1.21
N PRO A 131 -9.45 24.70 -0.70
CA PRO A 131 -9.73 25.33 0.59
C PRO A 131 -10.95 26.28 0.50
N ASN A 132 -12.12 25.77 0.15
CA ASN A 132 -13.34 26.57 -0.02
C ASN A 132 -14.49 25.92 0.75
N GLY A 133 -14.71 26.33 2.01
CA GLY A 133 -15.93 26.01 2.74
C GLY A 133 -15.79 25.96 4.27
N GLU A 134 -16.94 25.84 4.94
CA GLU A 134 -17.06 25.54 6.38
C GLU A 134 -16.69 24.08 6.71
N LEU A 135 -16.61 23.21 5.70
CA LEU A 135 -16.34 21.78 5.87
C LEU A 135 -14.83 21.47 5.79
N PRO A 136 -14.33 20.59 6.67
CA PRO A 136 -12.95 20.15 6.62
C PRO A 136 -12.66 19.38 5.32
N GLN A 137 -11.50 19.63 4.70
CA GLN A 137 -11.03 18.87 3.54
C GLN A 137 -10.80 17.40 3.91
N ILE A 138 -10.20 17.19 5.08
CA ILE A 138 -9.94 15.89 5.67
C ILE A 138 -10.28 15.97 7.17
N SER A 139 -11.08 15.03 7.65
CA SER A 139 -11.38 14.81 9.06
C SER A 139 -10.75 13.50 9.51
N ALA A 140 -10.04 13.52 10.63
CA ALA A 140 -9.43 12.31 11.15
C ALA A 140 -9.78 12.10 12.64
N ILE A 141 -10.20 10.88 12.96
CA ILE A 141 -10.54 10.48 14.33
C ILE A 141 -9.35 9.72 14.89
N ARG A 142 -8.87 10.13 16.07
CA ARG A 142 -7.70 9.53 16.72
C ARG A 142 -8.00 9.00 18.11
N THR A 143 -7.19 8.03 18.51
CA THR A 143 -7.05 7.51 19.88
C THR A 143 -6.31 8.50 20.78
N ASN A 144 -6.34 8.26 22.09
CA ASN A 144 -5.60 9.06 23.09
C ASN A 144 -4.06 9.02 22.89
N ASN A 145 -3.53 8.01 22.20
CA ASN A 145 -2.10 7.88 21.85
C ASN A 145 -1.75 8.37 20.43
N ASN A 146 -2.58 9.25 19.85
CA ASN A 146 -2.36 9.89 18.55
C ASN A 146 -2.28 8.93 17.35
N LYS A 147 -2.92 7.76 17.44
CA LYS A 147 -3.12 6.85 16.31
C LYS A 147 -4.50 7.08 15.69
N PHE A 148 -4.63 6.89 14.39
CA PHE A 148 -5.84 7.19 13.64
C PHE A 148 -6.75 5.97 13.53
N LEU A 149 -8.00 6.14 13.96
CA LEU A 149 -9.08 5.16 13.80
C LEU A 149 -9.78 5.29 12.46
N SER A 150 -9.91 6.51 11.94
CA SER A 150 -10.46 6.74 10.61
C SER A 150 -10.02 8.07 10.02
N VAL A 151 -10.07 8.14 8.69
CA VAL A 151 -9.82 9.35 7.90
C VAL A 151 -10.95 9.48 6.88
N THR A 152 -11.71 10.57 6.99
CA THR A 152 -12.73 10.99 6.04
C THR A 152 -12.16 12.12 5.18
N MET A 153 -12.36 12.05 3.88
CA MET A 153 -11.89 13.06 2.93
C MET A 153 -12.97 13.47 1.96
N ASN A 154 -12.98 14.75 1.59
CA ASN A 154 -13.91 15.32 0.63
C ASN A 154 -13.19 15.59 -0.70
N LEU A 155 -13.68 14.95 -1.76
CA LEU A 155 -13.18 15.10 -3.13
C LEU A 155 -13.71 16.41 -3.74
N ASN A 156 -13.11 16.81 -4.86
CA ASN A 156 -13.32 18.10 -5.52
C ASN A 156 -14.64 18.24 -6.31
N HIS A 157 -15.69 17.53 -5.90
CA HIS A 157 -17.06 17.63 -6.42
C HIS A 157 -17.16 17.56 -7.96
N GLY A 158 -16.42 16.63 -8.58
CA GLY A 158 -16.47 16.38 -10.03
C GLY A 158 -15.59 17.28 -10.89
N LEU A 159 -14.72 18.11 -10.28
CA LEU A 159 -13.67 18.82 -11.04
C LEU A 159 -12.66 17.83 -11.66
N SER A 160 -12.31 16.77 -10.93
CA SER A 160 -11.56 15.65 -11.50
C SER A 160 -12.47 14.75 -12.32
N LYS A 161 -12.09 14.55 -13.58
CA LYS A 161 -12.81 13.71 -14.53
C LYS A 161 -11.90 12.65 -15.12
N TRP A 162 -12.46 11.47 -15.34
CA TRP A 162 -11.85 10.44 -16.16
C TRP A 162 -11.74 10.90 -17.62
N SER A 163 -10.82 10.30 -18.37
CA SER A 163 -10.59 10.63 -19.77
C SER A 163 -11.79 10.33 -20.70
N ASN A 164 -12.79 9.58 -20.23
CA ASN A 164 -14.08 9.36 -20.87
C ASN A 164 -15.16 10.39 -20.44
N ASN A 165 -14.77 11.41 -19.66
CA ASN A 165 -15.60 12.50 -19.12
C ASN A 165 -16.54 12.12 -17.97
N ASP A 166 -16.45 10.90 -17.44
CA ASP A 166 -17.12 10.55 -16.17
C ASP A 166 -16.45 11.29 -15.01
N ASP A 167 -17.22 11.69 -14.01
CA ASP A 167 -16.67 12.26 -12.78
C ASP A 167 -15.93 11.16 -11.99
N VAL A 168 -14.92 11.58 -11.21
CA VAL A 168 -14.24 10.69 -10.27
C VAL A 168 -15.02 10.69 -8.95
N TYR A 169 -15.61 9.56 -8.58
CA TYR A 169 -16.40 9.42 -7.36
C TYR A 169 -15.60 8.75 -6.22
N ALA A 170 -16.08 8.89 -4.98
CA ALA A 170 -15.52 8.15 -3.84
C ALA A 170 -15.56 6.62 -4.05
N GLU A 171 -16.57 6.13 -4.78
CA GLU A 171 -16.73 4.71 -5.12
C GLU A 171 -15.60 4.19 -6.00
N ASP A 172 -15.01 5.00 -6.87
CA ASP A 172 -13.91 4.57 -7.73
C ASP A 172 -12.68 4.14 -6.89
N TYR A 173 -12.50 4.73 -5.71
CA TYR A 173 -11.47 4.35 -4.75
C TYR A 173 -11.82 3.04 -4.04
N ILE A 174 -13.08 2.88 -3.63
CA ILE A 174 -13.59 1.65 -3.02
C ILE A 174 -13.45 0.48 -4.01
N ASP A 175 -13.84 0.71 -5.27
CA ASP A 175 -13.75 -0.24 -6.38
C ASP A 175 -12.32 -0.74 -6.60
N ALA A 176 -11.33 0.16 -6.54
CA ALA A 176 -9.93 -0.19 -6.70
C ALA A 176 -9.44 -1.13 -5.60
N LEU A 177 -9.78 -0.83 -4.34
CA LEU A 177 -9.41 -1.66 -3.20
C LEU A 177 -10.14 -3.00 -3.21
N HIS A 178 -11.42 -3.03 -3.60
CA HIS A 178 -12.17 -4.26 -3.82
C HIS A 178 -11.49 -5.13 -4.89
N TYR A 179 -11.08 -4.56 -6.03
CA TYR A 179 -10.34 -5.32 -7.04
C TYR A 179 -9.00 -5.87 -6.53
N ILE A 180 -8.27 -5.13 -5.69
CA ILE A 180 -7.00 -5.59 -5.10
C ILE A 180 -7.24 -6.78 -4.15
N LEU A 181 -8.33 -6.75 -3.39
CA LEU A 181 -8.67 -7.79 -2.40
C LEU A 181 -9.36 -9.02 -3.02
N ASP A 182 -9.91 -8.90 -4.24
CA ASP A 182 -10.54 -10.00 -4.97
C ASP A 182 -9.52 -11.04 -5.45
N PHE A 183 -9.69 -12.29 -5.02
CA PHE A 183 -8.83 -13.41 -5.44
C PHE A 183 -8.90 -13.67 -6.96
N ASN A 184 -10.00 -13.35 -7.63
CA ASN A 184 -10.13 -13.49 -9.09
C ASN A 184 -9.23 -12.51 -9.86
N THR A 185 -8.87 -11.37 -9.25
CA THR A 185 -7.96 -10.40 -9.86
C THR A 185 -6.52 -10.90 -9.85
N GLY A 186 -6.09 -11.58 -8.78
CA GLY A 186 -4.71 -12.01 -8.59
C GLY A 186 -3.74 -10.82 -8.46
N SER A 187 -4.10 -9.80 -7.68
CA SER A 187 -3.29 -8.60 -7.49
C SER A 187 -2.01 -8.85 -6.69
N GLN A 188 -0.88 -8.33 -7.17
CA GLN A 188 0.39 -8.31 -6.43
C GLN A 188 0.35 -7.34 -5.23
N LYS A 189 -0.63 -6.43 -5.19
CA LYS A 189 -0.77 -5.39 -4.16
C LYS A 189 -1.49 -5.86 -2.90
N GLN A 190 -2.08 -7.05 -2.94
CA GLN A 190 -2.88 -7.59 -1.83
C GLN A 190 -2.10 -7.61 -0.50
N THR A 191 -0.83 -8.02 -0.52
CA THR A 191 0.01 -8.03 0.69
C THR A 191 0.29 -6.63 1.21
N ASN A 192 0.57 -5.66 0.33
CA ASN A 192 0.79 -4.26 0.73
C ASN A 192 -0.49 -3.66 1.34
N LEU A 193 -1.66 -4.00 0.80
CA LEU A 193 -2.94 -3.50 1.32
C LEU A 193 -3.26 -4.04 2.73
N LEU A 194 -2.89 -5.29 3.04
CA LEU A 194 -3.05 -5.84 4.39
C LEU A 194 -2.24 -5.08 5.44
N GLN A 195 -1.14 -4.44 5.04
CA GLN A 195 -0.28 -3.66 5.93
C GLN A 195 -0.82 -2.26 6.21
N LYS A 196 -1.83 -1.82 5.46
CA LYS A 196 -2.50 -0.53 5.67
C LYS A 196 -3.51 -0.56 6.82
N LYS A 197 -3.72 -1.74 7.44
CA LYS A 197 -4.55 -1.92 8.66
C LYS A 197 -6.01 -1.49 8.48
N ILE A 198 -6.49 -1.47 7.24
CA ILE A 198 -7.89 -1.17 6.94
C ILE A 198 -8.75 -2.28 7.55
N LYS A 199 -9.82 -1.88 8.25
CA LYS A 199 -10.71 -2.77 9.00
C LYS A 199 -11.21 -3.92 8.12
N ALA A 200 -11.20 -5.12 8.70
CA ALA A 200 -11.71 -6.37 8.12
C ALA A 200 -11.06 -6.85 6.80
N THR A 201 -10.00 -6.22 6.28
CA THR A 201 -9.27 -6.70 5.09
C THR A 201 -8.74 -8.13 5.27
N SER A 202 -8.14 -8.44 6.41
CA SER A 202 -7.65 -9.80 6.72
C SER A 202 -8.79 -10.82 6.80
N ARG A 203 -9.92 -10.46 7.42
CA ARG A 203 -11.11 -11.32 7.50
C ARG A 203 -11.72 -11.59 6.12
N MET A 204 -11.70 -10.59 5.24
CA MET A 204 -12.17 -10.73 3.87
C MET A 204 -11.33 -11.71 3.05
N LEU A 205 -10.00 -11.66 3.18
CA LEU A 205 -9.12 -12.63 2.51
C LEU A 205 -9.28 -14.03 3.11
N GLU A 206 -9.45 -14.15 4.41
CA GLU A 206 -9.69 -15.43 5.08
C GLU A 206 -11.01 -16.07 4.62
N ALA A 207 -12.10 -15.29 4.52
CA ALA A 207 -13.39 -15.77 4.05
C ALA A 207 -13.31 -16.31 2.61
N GLN A 208 -12.67 -15.56 1.71
CA GLN A 208 -12.41 -16.01 0.34
C GLN A 208 -11.53 -17.27 0.29
N GLN A 209 -10.46 -17.31 1.10
CA GLN A 209 -9.57 -18.47 1.19
C GLN A 209 -10.29 -19.72 1.68
N ASN A 210 -11.18 -19.60 2.66
CA ASN A 210 -11.97 -20.71 3.18
C ASN A 210 -12.98 -21.22 2.13
N TYR A 211 -13.58 -20.32 1.36
CA TYR A 211 -14.43 -20.70 0.22
C TYR A 211 -13.62 -21.48 -0.84
N VAL A 212 -12.46 -20.96 -1.25
CA VAL A 212 -11.58 -21.64 -2.22
C VAL A 212 -11.14 -23.01 -1.72
N ARG A 213 -10.76 -23.13 -0.43
CA ARG A 213 -10.41 -24.43 0.18
C ARG A 213 -11.53 -25.45 0.09
N LYS A 214 -12.79 -25.03 0.29
CA LYS A 214 -13.93 -25.94 0.29
C LYS A 214 -14.40 -26.31 -1.12
N PHE A 215 -14.47 -25.33 -2.03
CA PHE A 215 -15.11 -25.49 -3.35
C PHE A 215 -14.12 -25.55 -4.52
N GLN A 216 -12.81 -25.43 -4.26
CA GLN A 216 -11.73 -25.45 -5.26
C GLN A 216 -11.82 -24.34 -6.32
N LYS A 217 -12.63 -23.31 -6.08
CA LYS A 217 -12.87 -22.18 -6.98
C LYS A 217 -13.06 -20.91 -6.17
N ALA A 218 -12.60 -19.79 -6.72
CA ALA A 218 -12.89 -18.48 -6.15
C ALA A 218 -14.34 -18.07 -6.46
N TYR A 219 -14.99 -17.46 -5.46
CA TYR A 219 -16.33 -16.92 -5.59
C TYR A 219 -16.32 -15.71 -6.54
N GLN A 220 -17.23 -15.64 -7.51
CA GLN A 220 -17.12 -14.72 -8.66
C GLN A 220 -17.51 -13.25 -8.41
N ASN A 221 -18.08 -12.91 -7.25
CA ASN A 221 -18.47 -11.52 -6.93
C ASN A 221 -18.36 -11.22 -5.43
N PRO A 222 -17.16 -11.28 -4.84
CA PRO A 222 -16.99 -11.23 -3.40
C PRO A 222 -17.45 -9.92 -2.74
N PHE A 223 -17.68 -8.87 -3.52
CA PHE A 223 -18.12 -7.54 -3.07
C PHE A 223 -19.56 -7.17 -3.51
N GLY A 224 -20.32 -8.10 -4.07
CA GLY A 224 -21.76 -7.93 -4.28
C GLY A 224 -22.15 -6.79 -5.23
N TYR A 225 -21.41 -6.57 -6.32
CA TYR A 225 -21.82 -5.61 -7.35
C TYR A 225 -22.93 -6.18 -8.24
N PRO A 226 -23.99 -5.43 -8.56
CA PRO A 226 -24.96 -5.86 -9.57
C PRO A 226 -24.36 -5.89 -10.98
N ASP A 227 -24.97 -6.66 -11.88
CA ASP A 227 -24.58 -6.67 -13.29
C ASP A 227 -24.76 -5.30 -13.95
N LEU A 228 -23.88 -4.94 -14.90
CA LEU A 228 -24.02 -3.72 -15.69
C LEU A 228 -25.00 -3.88 -16.86
N ALA A 229 -25.77 -2.83 -17.12
CA ALA A 229 -26.63 -2.68 -18.27
C ALA A 229 -26.45 -1.30 -18.92
N LYS A 230 -26.83 -1.17 -20.20
CA LYS A 230 -26.92 0.14 -20.84
C LYS A 230 -28.20 0.85 -20.39
N GLY A 231 -28.02 2.02 -19.79
CA GLY A 231 -29.09 2.96 -19.44
C GLY A 231 -29.73 3.58 -20.68
N ARG A 232 -30.80 4.37 -20.45
CA ARG A 232 -31.59 5.01 -21.53
C ARG A 232 -30.80 6.05 -22.32
N ASP A 233 -29.77 6.64 -21.71
CA ASP A 233 -28.84 7.61 -22.29
C ASP A 233 -27.59 6.95 -22.90
N GLY A 234 -27.54 5.61 -22.93
CA GLY A 234 -26.40 4.84 -23.43
C GLY A 234 -25.26 4.70 -22.43
N LYS A 235 -25.33 5.30 -21.24
CA LYS A 235 -24.33 5.13 -20.17
C LYS A 235 -24.49 3.79 -19.47
N LEU A 236 -23.42 3.29 -18.87
CA LEU A 236 -23.47 2.05 -18.09
C LEU A 236 -24.02 2.32 -16.68
N ILE A 237 -25.01 1.53 -16.29
CA ILE A 237 -25.67 1.57 -14.98
C ILE A 237 -25.73 0.17 -14.39
N TYR A 238 -25.74 0.08 -13.06
CA TYR A 238 -25.98 -1.17 -12.35
C TYR A 238 -27.45 -1.57 -12.49
N LYS A 239 -27.71 -2.84 -12.81
CA LYS A 239 -29.06 -3.38 -12.92
C LYS A 239 -29.65 -3.53 -11.52
N ILE A 240 -30.78 -2.87 -11.30
CA ILE A 240 -31.51 -2.93 -10.03
C ILE A 240 -32.71 -3.88 -10.16
N ASP A 241 -32.90 -4.75 -9.17
CA ASP A 241 -34.07 -5.61 -9.04
C ASP A 241 -34.85 -5.31 -7.74
N ASP A 242 -36.09 -5.81 -7.68
CA ASP A 242 -37.03 -5.58 -6.58
C ASP A 242 -37.01 -6.69 -5.52
N LYS A 243 -36.14 -7.69 -5.68
CA LYS A 243 -36.06 -8.83 -4.78
C LYS A 243 -35.22 -8.43 -3.58
N ILE A 244 -35.65 -8.87 -2.40
CA ILE A 244 -34.91 -8.70 -1.15
C ILE A 244 -35.04 -9.95 -0.29
N ASP A 245 -34.04 -10.20 0.55
CA ASP A 245 -34.18 -11.14 1.67
C ASP A 245 -34.66 -10.36 2.90
N PRO A 246 -35.84 -10.66 3.46
CA PRO A 246 -36.39 -9.91 4.59
C PRO A 246 -35.61 -10.13 5.90
N THR A 247 -34.74 -11.13 5.97
CA THR A 247 -33.98 -11.52 7.17
C THR A 247 -32.51 -11.12 7.10
N LYS A 248 -31.96 -10.92 5.89
CA LYS A 248 -30.53 -10.65 5.67
C LYS A 248 -30.33 -9.50 4.68
N PRO A 249 -29.90 -8.31 5.14
CA PRO A 249 -29.64 -7.18 4.26
C PRO A 249 -28.62 -7.53 3.16
N PHE A 250 -28.90 -7.10 1.94
CA PHE A 250 -28.02 -7.26 0.78
C PHE A 250 -27.74 -8.71 0.36
N ALA A 251 -28.40 -9.71 0.93
CA ALA A 251 -28.05 -11.11 0.69
C ALA A 251 -28.15 -11.53 -0.78
N LEU A 252 -29.07 -10.94 -1.55
CA LEU A 252 -29.25 -11.27 -2.97
C LEU A 252 -28.13 -10.76 -3.88
N LEU A 253 -27.30 -9.81 -3.41
CA LEU A 253 -26.07 -9.43 -4.10
C LEU A 253 -24.98 -10.51 -3.98
N TRP A 254 -25.13 -11.47 -3.04
CA TRP A 254 -24.26 -12.63 -2.88
C TRP A 254 -25.04 -13.95 -3.05
N PRO A 255 -25.46 -14.29 -4.28
CA PRO A 255 -26.17 -15.54 -4.52
C PRO A 255 -25.24 -16.75 -4.35
N SER A 256 -25.79 -17.86 -3.85
CA SER A 256 -25.12 -19.17 -3.84
C SER A 256 -24.68 -19.56 -5.26
N GLN A 257 -23.43 -20.01 -5.40
CA GLN A 257 -22.84 -20.41 -6.70
C GLN A 257 -22.64 -21.93 -6.79
N ASN A 258 -22.57 -22.61 -5.65
CA ASN A 258 -22.41 -24.05 -5.54
C ASN A 258 -23.35 -24.62 -4.48
N LYS A 259 -23.81 -25.86 -4.66
CA LYS A 259 -24.65 -26.53 -3.66
C LYS A 259 -23.93 -26.64 -2.31
N GLY A 260 -24.54 -26.11 -1.24
CA GLY A 260 -23.99 -26.20 0.12
C GLY A 260 -22.96 -25.12 0.46
N ASP A 261 -22.87 -24.04 -0.33
CA ASP A 261 -21.93 -22.94 -0.11
C ASP A 261 -22.49 -21.77 0.72
N GLU A 262 -23.74 -21.86 1.16
CA GLU A 262 -24.51 -20.75 1.72
C GLU A 262 -23.82 -20.12 2.95
N ASP A 263 -23.25 -20.95 3.84
CA ASP A 263 -22.55 -20.46 5.04
C ASP A 263 -21.22 -19.75 4.70
N TYR A 264 -20.52 -20.20 3.65
CA TYR A 264 -19.27 -19.61 3.19
C TYR A 264 -19.53 -18.30 2.43
N VAL A 265 -20.60 -18.26 1.63
CA VAL A 265 -21.06 -17.03 0.96
C VAL A 265 -21.49 -15.99 2.00
N GLU A 266 -22.20 -16.40 3.04
CA GLU A 266 -22.58 -15.52 4.15
C GLU A 266 -21.35 -14.97 4.91
N ALA A 267 -20.31 -15.79 5.10
CA ALA A 267 -19.06 -15.33 5.69
C ALA A 267 -18.35 -14.27 4.83
N ILE A 268 -18.32 -14.48 3.50
CA ILE A 268 -17.80 -13.49 2.54
C ILE A 268 -18.62 -12.20 2.60
N ARG A 269 -19.96 -12.29 2.56
CA ARG A 269 -20.86 -11.13 2.63
C ARG A 269 -20.62 -10.30 3.89
N LYS A 270 -20.56 -10.96 5.07
CA LYS A 270 -20.29 -10.27 6.34
C LYS A 270 -18.93 -9.58 6.34
N ALA A 271 -17.89 -10.24 5.83
CA ALA A 271 -16.55 -9.66 5.77
C ALA A 271 -16.48 -8.49 4.78
N ALA A 272 -17.20 -8.56 3.66
CA ALA A 272 -17.29 -7.49 2.68
C ALA A 272 -18.01 -6.26 3.25
N LEU A 273 -19.14 -6.44 3.92
CA LEU A 273 -19.90 -5.32 4.50
C LEU A 273 -19.23 -4.66 5.72
N ASP A 274 -18.30 -5.36 6.38
CA ASP A 274 -17.54 -4.86 7.53
C ASP A 274 -16.18 -4.28 7.12
N ILE A 275 -15.89 -4.23 5.82
CA ILE A 275 -14.66 -3.62 5.32
C ILE A 275 -14.69 -2.11 5.61
N GLY A 276 -13.57 -1.57 6.09
CA GLY A 276 -13.46 -0.16 6.49
C GLY A 276 -13.43 0.83 5.34
N LEU A 277 -14.26 0.67 4.31
CA LEU A 277 -14.30 1.51 3.11
C LEU A 277 -15.72 2.01 2.88
N TYR A 278 -15.91 3.32 2.99
CA TYR A 278 -17.25 3.90 2.97
C TYR A 278 -17.34 5.13 2.07
N SER A 279 -18.48 5.29 1.40
CA SER A 279 -18.87 6.47 0.64
C SER A 279 -20.09 7.14 1.26
N GLY A 280 -20.31 8.41 0.95
CA GLY A 280 -21.55 9.09 1.31
C GLY A 280 -22.71 8.78 0.36
N ARG A 281 -22.49 8.06 -0.76
CA ARG A 281 -23.58 7.70 -1.69
C ARG A 281 -24.63 6.84 -1.01
N LEU A 282 -25.90 7.20 -1.20
CA LEU A 282 -27.05 6.50 -0.63
C LEU A 282 -27.58 5.34 -1.47
N TYR A 283 -27.67 5.51 -2.79
CA TYR A 283 -28.29 4.55 -3.72
C TYR A 283 -27.43 4.38 -4.96
N PHE A 284 -27.38 3.18 -5.53
CA PHE A 284 -26.69 2.94 -6.80
C PHE A 284 -27.23 3.85 -7.91
N ASN A 285 -26.34 4.19 -8.86
CA ASN A 285 -26.63 4.96 -10.09
C ASN A 285 -27.02 6.44 -9.93
N HIS A 286 -27.44 6.88 -8.74
CA HIS A 286 -28.01 8.22 -8.54
C HIS A 286 -27.17 9.04 -7.56
N SER A 287 -27.07 10.35 -7.79
CA SER A 287 -26.42 11.26 -6.85
C SER A 287 -27.31 11.51 -5.63
N ASN A 288 -26.71 11.90 -4.50
CA ASN A 288 -27.52 12.19 -3.31
C ASN A 288 -28.46 13.38 -3.53
N ALA A 289 -28.04 14.40 -4.31
CA ALA A 289 -28.91 15.52 -4.66
C ALA A 289 -30.15 15.08 -5.45
N GLU A 290 -29.99 14.16 -6.41
CA GLU A 290 -31.09 13.61 -7.19
C GLU A 290 -32.06 12.81 -6.30
N ILE A 291 -31.53 11.99 -5.40
CA ILE A 291 -32.31 11.21 -4.44
C ILE A 291 -33.11 12.13 -3.51
N LEU A 292 -32.42 13.03 -2.79
CA LEU A 292 -33.02 13.86 -1.74
C LEU A 292 -34.07 14.82 -2.31
N SER A 293 -33.81 15.43 -3.48
CA SER A 293 -34.78 16.32 -4.14
C SER A 293 -36.02 15.57 -4.67
N SER A 294 -35.94 14.26 -4.85
CA SER A 294 -37.05 13.42 -5.35
C SER A 294 -37.92 12.84 -4.24
N ILE A 295 -37.44 12.77 -3.00
CA ILE A 295 -38.21 12.22 -1.85
C ILE A 295 -39.58 12.91 -1.68
N PRO A 296 -39.71 14.26 -1.69
CA PRO A 296 -41.00 14.93 -1.50
C PRO A 296 -42.10 14.51 -2.49
N TYR A 297 -41.71 13.97 -3.64
CA TYR A 297 -42.60 13.57 -4.72
C TYR A 297 -42.84 12.06 -4.77
N SER A 298 -42.31 11.31 -3.81
CA SER A 298 -42.26 9.84 -3.84
C SER A 298 -43.12 9.22 -2.73
N PRO A 299 -44.44 9.02 -2.97
CA PRO A 299 -45.38 8.60 -1.94
C PRO A 299 -45.15 7.17 -1.41
N GLU A 300 -44.43 6.34 -2.17
CA GLU A 300 -44.08 4.96 -1.80
C GLU A 300 -42.68 4.83 -1.21
N PHE A 301 -41.93 5.93 -1.11
CA PHE A 301 -40.55 5.89 -0.67
C PHE A 301 -40.43 5.55 0.83
N ASP A 302 -39.52 4.65 1.14
CA ASP A 302 -39.21 4.24 2.49
C ASP A 302 -37.68 4.13 2.64
N PHE A 303 -37.11 5.12 3.33
CA PHE A 303 -35.67 5.20 3.54
C PHE A 303 -35.13 4.05 4.41
N SER A 304 -35.96 3.32 5.14
CA SER A 304 -35.50 2.18 5.95
C SER A 304 -35.23 0.94 5.11
N LYS A 305 -35.96 0.76 3.99
CA LYS A 305 -35.84 -0.41 3.11
C LYS A 305 -34.55 -0.39 2.28
N GLU A 306 -34.09 -1.58 1.91
CA GLU A 306 -32.96 -1.77 1.01
C GLU A 306 -33.28 -1.32 -0.42
N VAL A 307 -34.47 -1.70 -0.88
CA VAL A 307 -35.03 -1.34 -2.19
C VAL A 307 -36.30 -0.53 -1.99
N SER A 308 -36.43 0.56 -2.76
CA SER A 308 -37.60 1.44 -2.69
C SER A 308 -37.91 2.07 -4.05
N TYR A 309 -39.04 2.77 -4.15
CA TYR A 309 -39.45 3.48 -5.35
C TYR A 309 -39.30 4.99 -5.14
N LEU A 310 -38.64 5.66 -6.09
CA LEU A 310 -38.51 7.11 -6.16
C LEU A 310 -39.08 7.66 -7.47
N MET A 311 -39.69 8.83 -7.39
CA MET A 311 -40.18 9.58 -8.54
C MET A 311 -39.07 10.51 -9.04
N LEU A 312 -38.20 10.01 -9.90
CA LEU A 312 -37.06 10.76 -10.44
C LEU A 312 -37.50 11.68 -11.60
N PRO A 313 -36.81 12.81 -11.85
CA PRO A 313 -37.09 13.68 -12.98
C PRO A 313 -37.11 12.91 -14.30
N ASN A 314 -38.16 13.09 -15.10
CA ASN A 314 -38.28 12.39 -16.38
C ASN A 314 -37.35 13.03 -17.43
N PRO A 315 -36.36 12.31 -17.98
CA PRO A 315 -35.47 12.87 -19.00
C PRO A 315 -36.20 13.36 -20.26
N ASN A 316 -37.38 12.82 -20.54
CA ASN A 316 -38.21 13.23 -21.68
C ASN A 316 -39.03 14.50 -21.42
N TYR A 317 -39.14 14.95 -20.16
CA TYR A 317 -39.84 16.19 -19.82
C TYR A 317 -38.85 17.35 -19.90
N ASP A 318 -38.88 18.07 -21.02
CA ASP A 318 -37.96 19.17 -21.32
C ASP A 318 -38.77 20.44 -21.67
N PRO A 319 -38.96 21.36 -20.71
CA PRO A 319 -39.72 22.58 -20.93
C PRO A 319 -38.99 23.62 -21.80
N ILE A 320 -37.71 23.41 -22.13
CA ILE A 320 -36.92 24.32 -22.97
C ILE A 320 -37.12 23.97 -24.45
N ASN A 321 -37.08 22.68 -24.78
CA ASN A 321 -37.11 22.21 -26.17
C ASN A 321 -38.46 21.66 -26.64
N LYS A 322 -39.46 21.53 -25.75
CA LYS A 322 -40.81 21.02 -26.10
C LYS A 322 -41.90 22.05 -25.82
N THR A 323 -42.97 22.00 -26.62
CA THR A 323 -44.14 22.85 -26.46
C THR A 323 -45.00 22.44 -25.27
N ALA A 324 -45.81 23.37 -24.75
CA ALA A 324 -46.72 23.09 -23.64
C ALA A 324 -47.73 21.96 -23.94
N ASP A 325 -48.14 21.79 -25.20
CA ASP A 325 -49.06 20.72 -25.61
C ASP A 325 -48.39 19.35 -25.67
N GLU A 326 -47.11 19.28 -26.04
CA GLU A 326 -46.33 18.04 -25.99
C GLU A 326 -46.08 17.59 -24.54
N LEU A 327 -45.83 18.54 -23.64
CA LEU A 327 -45.54 18.27 -22.22
C LEU A 327 -46.77 17.80 -21.44
N LYS A 328 -48.00 18.14 -21.87
CA LYS A 328 -49.25 17.66 -21.22
C LYS A 328 -49.35 16.12 -21.16
N ASN A 329 -48.69 15.43 -22.09
CA ASN A 329 -48.73 13.98 -22.21
C ASN A 329 -47.43 13.29 -21.74
N ILE A 330 -46.48 14.05 -21.17
CA ILE A 330 -45.24 13.52 -20.63
C ILE A 330 -45.25 13.74 -19.11
N PRO A 331 -45.14 12.69 -18.27
CA PRO A 331 -45.12 12.89 -16.83
C PRO A 331 -43.84 13.64 -16.44
N LYS A 332 -43.94 14.55 -15.47
CA LYS A 332 -42.80 15.34 -14.96
C LYS A 332 -41.74 14.43 -14.34
N ARG A 333 -42.18 13.40 -13.62
CA ARG A 333 -41.34 12.41 -12.94
C ARG A 333 -41.76 11.00 -13.30
N VAL A 334 -40.82 10.07 -13.23
CA VAL A 334 -41.04 8.64 -13.53
C VAL A 334 -40.72 7.77 -12.33
N LYS A 335 -41.59 6.79 -12.06
CA LYS A 335 -41.37 5.80 -11.00
C LYS A 335 -40.13 4.97 -11.34
N THR A 336 -39.13 5.05 -10.48
CA THR A 336 -37.84 4.40 -10.64
C THR A 336 -37.52 3.58 -9.40
N LEU A 337 -37.15 2.32 -9.62
CA LEU A 337 -36.68 1.42 -8.56
C LEU A 337 -35.25 1.80 -8.19
N VAL A 338 -35.00 2.02 -6.91
CA VAL A 338 -33.67 2.35 -6.36
C VAL A 338 -33.26 1.34 -5.31
N HIS A 339 -31.96 1.05 -5.27
CA HIS A 339 -31.35 0.10 -4.34
C HIS A 339 -30.22 0.79 -3.58
N LYS A 340 -30.22 0.64 -2.26
CA LYS A 340 -29.20 1.24 -1.40
C LYS A 340 -27.79 0.77 -1.80
N TYR A 341 -26.84 1.68 -1.66
CA TYR A 341 -25.44 1.35 -1.84
C TYR A 341 -24.91 0.63 -0.57
N PRO A 342 -24.38 -0.60 -0.67
CA PRO A 342 -23.99 -1.40 0.50
C PRO A 342 -22.81 -0.82 1.28
N TYR A 343 -22.00 0.05 0.65
CA TYR A 343 -20.83 0.69 1.26
C TYR A 343 -21.10 2.17 1.62
N ALA A 344 -22.36 2.52 1.88
CA ALA A 344 -22.72 3.81 2.47
C ALA A 344 -22.19 3.89 3.92
N ASP A 345 -21.74 5.07 4.36
CA ASP A 345 -21.17 5.24 5.70
C ASP A 345 -22.17 4.89 6.82
N PRO A 346 -21.94 3.83 7.62
CA PRO A 346 -22.88 3.34 8.63
C PRO A 346 -22.99 4.29 9.83
N TYR A 347 -22.02 5.18 10.03
CA TYR A 347 -22.04 6.14 11.13
C TYR A 347 -22.71 7.45 10.77
N GLN A 348 -23.07 7.67 9.50
CA GLN A 348 -23.79 8.86 9.10
C GLN A 348 -25.28 8.79 9.51
N LYS A 349 -25.81 9.92 9.99
CA LYS A 349 -27.24 10.07 10.33
C LYS A 349 -27.89 11.09 9.39
N TRP A 350 -29.11 10.79 8.94
CA TRP A 350 -29.88 11.61 8.01
C TRP A 350 -31.16 12.14 8.66
N ASP A 351 -31.44 13.45 8.54
CA ASP A 351 -32.73 14.05 8.92
C ASP A 351 -33.62 14.26 7.70
N LEU A 352 -34.45 13.26 7.39
CA LEU A 352 -35.32 13.31 6.21
C LEU A 352 -36.77 13.67 6.56
N SER A 353 -37.03 14.07 7.81
CA SER A 353 -38.37 14.22 8.36
C SER A 353 -39.23 15.18 7.54
N SER A 354 -38.67 16.32 7.15
CA SER A 354 -39.36 17.34 6.34
C SER A 354 -39.67 16.86 4.91
N LEU A 355 -38.77 16.08 4.30
CA LEU A 355 -38.95 15.53 2.96
C LEU A 355 -40.00 14.41 2.96
N LEU A 356 -39.94 13.52 3.95
CA LEU A 356 -40.89 12.41 4.12
C LEU A 356 -42.30 12.91 4.49
N GLN A 357 -42.41 14.02 5.23
CA GLN A 357 -43.68 14.67 5.49
C GLN A 357 -44.35 15.13 4.17
N LYS A 358 -43.61 15.82 3.30
CA LYS A 358 -44.12 16.25 1.98
C LYS A 358 -44.56 15.07 1.11
N ALA A 359 -43.78 13.98 1.12
CA ALA A 359 -44.15 12.74 0.43
C ALA A 359 -45.47 12.16 0.97
N SER A 360 -45.67 12.20 2.28
CA SER A 360 -46.89 11.73 2.95
C SER A 360 -48.10 12.62 2.65
N GLU A 361 -47.92 13.94 2.56
CA GLU A 361 -48.95 14.88 2.13
C GLU A 361 -49.38 14.63 0.68
N LEU A 362 -48.42 14.40 -0.22
CA LEU A 362 -48.70 14.04 -1.61
C LEU A 362 -49.45 12.70 -1.69
N LYS A 363 -49.04 11.71 -0.89
CA LYS A 363 -49.73 10.42 -0.75
C LYS A 363 -51.19 10.61 -0.35
N ALA A 364 -51.48 11.44 0.65
CA ALA A 364 -52.85 11.72 1.08
C ALA A 364 -53.67 12.42 -0.01
N LYS A 365 -53.08 13.43 -0.69
CA LYS A 365 -53.73 14.10 -1.83
C LYS A 365 -54.09 13.13 -2.95
N TYR A 366 -53.16 12.23 -3.30
CA TYR A 366 -53.39 11.22 -4.32
C TYR A 366 -54.52 10.27 -3.95
N LEU A 367 -54.48 9.69 -2.74
CA LEU A 367 -55.48 8.73 -2.28
C LEU A 367 -56.88 9.34 -2.15
N ASN A 368 -56.98 10.64 -1.83
CA ASN A 368 -58.25 11.36 -1.82
C ASN A 368 -58.87 11.48 -3.22
N GLN A 369 -58.05 11.66 -4.26
CA GLN A 369 -58.52 11.81 -5.64
C GLN A 369 -58.64 10.48 -6.38
N TYR A 370 -57.83 9.49 -6.00
CA TYR A 370 -57.72 8.17 -6.64
C TYR A 370 -57.65 7.05 -5.57
N PRO A 371 -58.78 6.67 -4.95
CA PRO A 371 -58.79 5.80 -3.76
C PRO A 371 -58.41 4.32 -3.98
N SER A 372 -58.34 3.86 -5.23
CA SER A 372 -58.29 2.42 -5.56
C SER A 372 -57.34 2.05 -6.71
N GLY A 373 -56.29 2.83 -6.97
CA GLY A 373 -55.30 2.54 -8.02
C GLY A 373 -53.86 2.53 -7.51
N GLU A 374 -53.00 1.78 -8.21
CA GLU A 374 -51.55 1.96 -8.11
C GLU A 374 -51.16 3.40 -8.49
N TYR A 375 -50.04 3.88 -7.94
CA TYR A 375 -49.54 5.21 -8.27
C TYR A 375 -49.16 5.30 -9.74
N ASP A 376 -49.85 6.20 -10.44
CA ASP A 376 -49.61 6.53 -11.84
C ASP A 376 -48.81 7.84 -11.97
N ASP A 377 -47.72 7.79 -12.73
CA ASP A 377 -46.76 8.88 -12.93
C ASP A 377 -47.41 10.16 -13.46
N MET A 378 -48.37 10.02 -14.38
CA MET A 378 -49.07 11.14 -15.00
C MET A 378 -50.03 11.80 -14.01
N LYS A 379 -50.79 10.99 -13.26
CA LYS A 379 -51.70 11.50 -12.22
C LYS A 379 -50.94 12.19 -11.10
N LEU A 380 -49.80 11.66 -10.66
CA LEU A 380 -48.93 12.32 -9.68
C LEU A 380 -48.39 13.66 -10.19
N SER A 381 -47.95 13.70 -11.45
CA SER A 381 -47.48 14.94 -12.09
C SER A 381 -48.56 16.03 -12.16
N LYS A 382 -49.83 15.62 -12.35
CA LYS A 382 -50.99 16.53 -12.37
C LYS A 382 -51.38 17.03 -10.98
N ILE A 383 -51.30 16.19 -9.94
CA ILE A 383 -51.59 16.61 -8.56
C ILE A 383 -50.55 17.63 -8.07
N ASN A 384 -49.31 17.53 -8.55
CA ASN A 384 -48.22 18.42 -8.19
C ASN A 384 -48.06 19.58 -9.20
N GLU A 385 -49.07 20.45 -9.28
CA GLU A 385 -49.08 21.57 -10.24
C GLU A 385 -47.95 22.59 -9.99
N SER A 386 -47.52 22.75 -8.73
CA SER A 386 -46.49 23.72 -8.32
C SER A 386 -45.08 23.45 -8.84
N GLU A 387 -44.79 22.22 -9.26
CA GLU A 387 -43.50 21.88 -9.85
C GLU A 387 -43.44 22.30 -11.32
N VAL A 388 -42.72 23.37 -11.64
CA VAL A 388 -42.64 23.90 -13.01
C VAL A 388 -41.64 23.11 -13.86
N ASN A 389 -40.43 22.88 -13.33
CA ASN A 389 -39.39 22.08 -13.96
C ASN A 389 -38.79 21.08 -12.95
N PRO A 390 -38.94 19.76 -13.16
CA PRO A 390 -38.43 18.74 -12.24
C PRO A 390 -36.89 18.66 -12.24
N HIS A 391 -36.21 19.24 -13.22
CA HIS A 391 -34.74 19.21 -13.34
C HIS A 391 -34.02 20.38 -12.64
N ASP A 392 -34.74 21.42 -12.23
CA ASP A 392 -34.12 22.55 -11.52
C ASP A 392 -33.99 22.30 -10.01
N THR A 393 -34.78 21.38 -9.44
CA THR A 393 -34.79 21.08 -8.00
C THR A 393 -33.48 20.49 -7.46
N THR A 394 -32.58 20.02 -8.34
CA THR A 394 -31.28 19.47 -7.96
C THR A 394 -30.18 20.53 -7.84
N LYS A 395 -30.34 21.70 -8.47
CA LYS A 395 -29.26 22.70 -8.57
C LYS A 395 -29.04 23.49 -7.27
N ASP A 396 -30.10 23.70 -6.50
CA ASP A 396 -30.08 24.53 -5.29
C ASP A 396 -30.19 23.72 -3.99
N LEU A 397 -30.14 22.38 -4.07
CA LEU A 397 -30.30 21.52 -2.90
C LEU A 397 -28.98 21.43 -2.11
N ASP A 398 -28.98 21.98 -0.90
CA ASP A 398 -27.89 21.78 0.05
C ASP A 398 -28.03 20.44 0.79
N ILE A 399 -27.24 19.44 0.36
CA ILE A 399 -27.18 18.10 0.99
C ILE A 399 -26.78 18.19 2.47
N THR A 400 -25.95 19.17 2.84
CA THR A 400 -25.40 19.29 4.20
C THR A 400 -26.48 19.60 5.23
N SER A 401 -27.58 20.24 4.81
CA SER A 401 -28.74 20.52 5.67
C SER A 401 -29.49 19.26 6.15
N TYR A 402 -29.30 18.11 5.49
CA TYR A 402 -29.93 16.84 5.84
C TYR A 402 -28.97 15.87 6.55
N ALA A 403 -27.67 16.15 6.52
CA ALA A 403 -26.60 15.34 7.08
C ALA A 403 -26.29 15.77 8.53
N LYS A 404 -26.47 14.88 9.52
CA LYS A 404 -26.26 15.27 10.94
C LYS A 404 -24.80 15.21 11.39
N ARG A 405 -23.96 14.36 10.79
CA ARG A 405 -22.59 14.12 11.24
C ARG A 405 -21.58 14.43 10.15
N MET A 406 -21.24 15.71 9.98
CA MET A 406 -20.40 16.20 8.88
C MET A 406 -18.94 15.73 8.89
N ILE A 407 -18.49 15.05 9.96
CA ILE A 407 -17.19 14.37 10.02
C ILE A 407 -17.17 13.03 9.26
N PHE A 408 -18.35 12.49 8.93
CA PHE A 408 -18.55 11.26 8.16
C PHE A 408 -18.99 11.57 6.74
N CYS A 409 -19.03 10.56 5.87
CA CYS A 409 -19.37 10.79 4.47
C CYS A 409 -20.83 11.21 4.29
N TYR A 410 -21.07 12.25 3.48
CA TYR A 410 -22.42 12.80 3.26
C TYR A 410 -22.82 12.90 1.77
N ASN A 411 -21.89 12.73 0.83
CA ASN A 411 -22.22 12.66 -0.60
C ASN A 411 -21.33 11.65 -1.34
N GLU A 412 -21.60 11.45 -2.64
CA GLU A 412 -20.81 10.58 -3.53
C GLU A 412 -19.35 11.02 -3.74
N TYR A 413 -18.97 12.19 -3.23
CA TYR A 413 -17.62 12.76 -3.23
C TYR A 413 -16.96 12.71 -1.85
N SER A 414 -17.58 12.11 -0.84
CA SER A 414 -16.95 11.86 0.47
C SER A 414 -16.54 10.40 0.58
N LEU A 415 -15.27 10.16 0.92
CA LEU A 415 -14.68 8.84 1.13
C LEU A 415 -14.17 8.73 2.56
N ARG A 416 -14.42 7.59 3.23
CA ARG A 416 -13.85 7.29 4.55
C ARG A 416 -13.13 5.96 4.54
N ILE A 417 -11.92 5.97 5.08
CA ILE A 417 -11.19 4.77 5.48
C ILE A 417 -11.34 4.60 6.99
N GLU A 418 -11.71 3.41 7.42
CA GLU A 418 -11.66 2.96 8.81
C GLU A 418 -10.54 1.95 9.00
N TYR A 419 -9.69 2.21 9.98
CA TYR A 419 -8.63 1.31 10.40
C TYR A 419 -9.11 0.40 11.51
N ASP A 420 -8.43 -0.73 11.69
CA ASP A 420 -8.82 -1.66 12.74
C ASP A 420 -8.58 -1.07 14.13
N SER A 421 -9.56 -1.21 15.04
CA SER A 421 -9.50 -0.54 16.35
C SER A 421 -8.39 -1.09 17.26
N PHE A 422 -7.99 -2.34 17.04
CA PHE A 422 -6.84 -2.94 17.74
C PHE A 422 -5.50 -2.64 17.05
N GLU A 423 -5.52 -2.08 15.84
CA GLU A 423 -4.31 -1.71 15.12
C GLU A 423 -4.50 -0.37 14.36
N PRO A 424 -4.79 0.73 15.08
CA PRO A 424 -4.97 2.03 14.45
C PRO A 424 -3.69 2.48 13.74
N THR A 425 -3.84 3.30 12.70
CA THR A 425 -2.71 3.69 11.84
C THR A 425 -1.94 4.90 12.39
N SER A 426 -0.72 5.12 11.94
CA SER A 426 0.09 6.30 12.28
C SER A 426 -0.22 7.49 11.35
N LEU A 427 0.21 8.70 11.72
CA LEU A 427 0.11 9.88 10.84
C LEU A 427 0.79 9.65 9.49
N SER A 428 2.00 9.08 9.51
CA SER A 428 2.78 8.80 8.31
C SER A 428 2.03 7.85 7.36
N ASN A 429 1.49 6.75 7.91
CA ASN A 429 0.74 5.78 7.12
C ASN A 429 -0.57 6.36 6.59
N ALA A 430 -1.32 7.12 7.40
CA ALA A 430 -2.53 7.80 6.96
C ALA A 430 -2.24 8.82 5.83
N TYR A 431 -1.15 9.58 5.96
CA TYR A 431 -0.70 10.52 4.92
C TYR A 431 -0.34 9.78 3.62
N HIS A 432 0.45 8.69 3.71
CA HIS A 432 0.77 7.87 2.56
C HIS A 432 -0.47 7.23 1.94
N ASP A 433 -1.46 6.81 2.74
CA ASP A 433 -2.69 6.26 2.19
C ASP A 433 -3.45 7.26 1.31
N LEU A 434 -3.45 8.54 1.71
CA LEU A 434 -3.99 9.65 0.92
C LEU A 434 -3.14 10.00 -0.30
N GLU A 435 -1.82 9.78 -0.26
CA GLU A 435 -0.90 10.14 -1.36
C GLU A 435 -0.75 9.02 -2.40
N ASP A 436 -0.76 7.73 -2.01
CA ASP A 436 -0.36 6.65 -2.90
C ASP A 436 -1.05 5.29 -2.76
N THR A 437 -1.78 5.03 -1.68
CA THR A 437 -2.61 3.82 -1.56
C THR A 437 -3.94 4.00 -2.26
N LEU A 438 -4.60 5.14 -2.02
CA LEU A 438 -5.90 5.47 -2.57
C LEU A 438 -5.76 5.96 -4.01
N ILE A 439 -5.77 5.01 -4.95
CA ILE A 439 -5.81 5.30 -6.39
C ILE A 439 -7.14 4.82 -6.96
N PRO A 440 -7.94 5.69 -7.59
CA PRO A 440 -9.28 5.33 -8.06
C PRO A 440 -9.22 4.46 -9.31
N ILE A 441 -10.31 3.74 -9.60
CA ILE A 441 -10.54 3.05 -10.88
C ILE A 441 -12.01 3.12 -11.27
N ASN A 442 -12.30 3.39 -12.54
CA ASN A 442 -13.67 3.35 -13.05
C ASN A 442 -14.07 1.89 -13.33
N ARG A 443 -14.77 1.25 -12.38
CA ARG A 443 -15.23 -0.14 -12.49
C ARG A 443 -16.11 -0.37 -13.72
N LYS A 444 -17.03 0.55 -14.01
CA LYS A 444 -17.94 0.45 -15.15
C LYS A 444 -17.19 0.34 -16.48
N PHE A 445 -16.15 1.14 -16.65
CA PHE A 445 -15.26 1.05 -17.81
C PHE A 445 -14.51 -0.29 -17.85
N VAL A 446 -13.91 -0.72 -16.73
CA VAL A 446 -13.17 -1.99 -16.64
C VAL A 446 -14.04 -3.17 -17.05
N GLU A 447 -15.27 -3.23 -16.56
CA GLU A 447 -16.20 -4.31 -16.90
C GLU A 447 -16.64 -4.23 -18.36
N SER A 448 -16.81 -3.02 -18.91
CA SER A 448 -17.18 -2.82 -20.33
C SER A 448 -16.13 -3.33 -21.34
N ILE A 449 -14.85 -3.35 -20.95
CA ILE A 449 -13.74 -3.83 -21.79
C ILE A 449 -13.42 -5.32 -21.57
N GLY A 450 -14.30 -6.05 -20.88
CA GLY A 450 -14.14 -7.48 -20.59
C GLY A 450 -13.39 -7.78 -19.29
N GLY A 451 -13.42 -6.87 -18.33
CA GLY A 451 -12.96 -7.09 -16.95
C GLY A 451 -11.49 -6.75 -16.69
N ILE A 452 -11.09 -6.94 -15.43
CA ILE A 452 -9.81 -6.48 -14.90
C ILE A 452 -8.57 -7.05 -15.61
N ASN A 453 -8.67 -8.22 -16.24
CA ASN A 453 -7.57 -8.82 -16.99
C ASN A 453 -7.26 -8.10 -18.30
N ASN A 454 -8.23 -7.36 -18.85
CA ASN A 454 -8.07 -6.58 -20.09
C ASN A 454 -7.63 -5.13 -19.82
N PHE A 455 -7.84 -4.64 -18.59
CA PHE A 455 -7.47 -3.29 -18.20
C PHE A 455 -5.97 -3.03 -18.33
N GLY A 456 -5.60 -1.93 -19.01
CA GLY A 456 -4.21 -1.52 -19.19
C GLY A 456 -3.37 -2.41 -20.11
N LEU A 457 -3.97 -3.26 -20.95
CA LEU A 457 -3.22 -4.03 -21.97
C LEU A 457 -2.80 -3.19 -23.18
N ASP A 458 -3.46 -2.07 -23.41
CA ASP A 458 -3.15 -1.09 -24.44
C ASP A 458 -3.71 0.29 -24.01
N ARG A 459 -3.51 1.30 -24.84
CA ARG A 459 -3.94 2.68 -24.55
C ARG A 459 -5.46 2.81 -24.46
N ASP A 460 -6.21 2.12 -25.32
CA ASP A 460 -7.66 2.28 -25.44
C ASP A 460 -8.41 1.54 -24.32
N LYS A 461 -7.73 0.61 -23.64
CA LYS A 461 -8.18 -0.11 -22.44
C LYS A 461 -7.70 0.53 -21.13
N PHE A 462 -7.41 1.82 -21.14
CA PHE A 462 -6.92 2.56 -19.97
C PHE A 462 -7.54 3.95 -19.90
N LEU A 463 -7.90 4.41 -18.69
CA LEU A 463 -8.38 5.76 -18.46
C LEU A 463 -7.39 6.54 -17.60
N THR A 464 -7.23 7.83 -17.91
CA THR A 464 -6.47 8.79 -17.09
C THR A 464 -7.42 9.77 -16.42
N ASN A 465 -7.05 10.31 -15.26
CA ASN A 465 -7.70 11.48 -14.64
C ASN A 465 -6.68 12.54 -14.15
N GLY A 466 -5.38 12.31 -14.40
CA GLY A 466 -4.29 13.17 -13.95
C GLY A 466 -3.79 14.17 -15.00
N PRO A 467 -2.60 14.77 -14.77
CA PRO A 467 -2.09 15.89 -15.56
C PRO A 467 -1.67 15.51 -16.99
N PHE A 468 -1.48 14.21 -17.27
CA PHE A 468 -1.06 13.74 -18.58
C PHE A 468 -1.95 12.62 -19.12
N THR A 469 -2.11 12.62 -20.45
CA THR A 469 -2.63 11.51 -21.25
C THR A 469 -1.47 10.80 -21.97
N ILE A 470 -1.71 9.58 -22.43
CA ILE A 470 -0.72 8.78 -23.16
C ILE A 470 -0.81 9.10 -24.66
N ASP A 471 0.24 9.73 -25.20
CA ASP A 471 0.39 10.05 -26.63
C ASP A 471 0.90 8.84 -27.42
N GLY A 472 1.86 8.10 -26.86
CA GLY A 472 2.43 6.90 -27.47
C GLY A 472 2.91 5.89 -26.44
N LEU A 473 2.73 4.60 -26.72
CA LEU A 473 3.08 3.50 -25.83
C LEU A 473 3.59 2.29 -26.61
N VAL A 474 4.79 1.84 -26.28
CA VAL A 474 5.37 0.59 -26.77
C VAL A 474 5.92 -0.16 -25.56
N PHE A 475 5.38 -1.34 -25.28
CA PHE A 475 5.81 -2.17 -24.15
C PHE A 475 7.13 -2.90 -24.42
N GLY A 476 7.74 -3.42 -23.35
CA GLY A 476 8.93 -4.27 -23.40
C GLY A 476 10.28 -3.54 -23.22
N PRO A 477 11.41 -4.27 -23.21
CA PRO A 477 12.72 -3.75 -22.81
C PRO A 477 13.33 -2.66 -23.70
N GLN A 478 12.82 -2.47 -24.91
CA GLN A 478 13.22 -1.41 -25.84
C GLN A 478 12.04 -0.44 -26.11
N GLY A 479 11.03 -0.50 -25.24
CA GLY A 479 9.81 0.27 -25.34
C GLY A 479 9.97 1.70 -24.84
N TYR A 480 8.85 2.43 -24.90
CA TYR A 480 8.77 3.78 -24.36
C TYR A 480 7.31 4.15 -24.06
N MET A 481 7.14 5.19 -23.26
CA MET A 481 5.87 5.88 -23.07
C MET A 481 6.08 7.38 -23.32
N THR A 482 5.16 8.00 -24.03
CA THR A 482 5.14 9.44 -24.25
C THR A 482 3.87 10.01 -23.62
N LEU A 483 4.07 10.97 -22.72
CA LEU A 483 3.01 11.65 -22.00
C LEU A 483 2.77 13.03 -22.64
N LYS A 484 1.50 13.40 -22.78
CA LYS A 484 1.07 14.71 -23.28
C LYS A 484 0.16 15.37 -22.26
N LYS A 485 0.38 16.65 -21.99
CA LYS A 485 -0.43 17.46 -21.08
C LYS A 485 -1.93 17.33 -21.40
N ASP A 486 -2.74 17.01 -20.40
CA ASP A 486 -4.20 16.96 -20.53
C ASP A 486 -4.79 18.34 -20.23
N ASN A 487 -5.40 18.97 -21.23
CA ASN A 487 -6.03 20.29 -21.07
C ASN A 487 -7.40 20.22 -20.39
N ARG A 488 -7.96 19.01 -20.16
CA ARG A 488 -9.21 18.81 -19.41
C ARG A 488 -8.96 18.67 -17.92
N TYR A 489 -7.71 18.41 -17.53
CA TYR A 489 -7.32 18.27 -16.13
C TYR A 489 -7.55 19.58 -15.38
N TYR A 490 -8.22 19.54 -14.22
CA TYR A 490 -8.68 20.74 -13.51
C TYR A 490 -7.55 21.72 -13.13
N SER A 491 -6.32 21.22 -12.97
CA SER A 491 -5.10 21.97 -12.63
C SER A 491 -4.07 21.94 -13.77
N HIS A 492 -4.56 21.91 -15.03
CA HIS A 492 -3.72 21.90 -16.22
C HIS A 492 -2.90 23.19 -16.38
N ASP A 493 -3.41 24.34 -15.91
CA ASP A 493 -2.73 25.63 -15.90
C ASP A 493 -1.40 25.58 -15.13
N ARG A 494 -1.33 24.76 -14.10
CA ARG A 494 -0.13 24.52 -13.27
C ARG A 494 0.80 23.42 -13.79
N THR A 495 0.40 22.71 -14.85
CA THR A 495 1.21 21.65 -15.46
C THR A 495 2.28 22.24 -16.38
N ILE A 496 3.55 22.03 -16.06
CA ILE A 496 4.70 22.71 -16.69
C ILE A 496 5.09 22.10 -18.03
N SER A 497 5.38 20.81 -18.06
CA SER A 497 5.80 20.13 -19.30
C SER A 497 4.60 19.88 -20.21
N ASN A 498 4.75 20.13 -21.51
CA ASN A 498 3.74 19.79 -22.52
C ASN A 498 3.89 18.33 -22.98
N LYS A 499 5.14 17.86 -23.08
CA LYS A 499 5.46 16.51 -23.54
C LYS A 499 6.63 15.91 -22.77
N ILE A 500 6.42 14.71 -22.22
CA ILE A 500 7.45 13.96 -21.48
C ILE A 500 7.66 12.60 -22.16
N LYS A 501 8.91 12.18 -22.31
CA LYS A 501 9.25 10.85 -22.82
C LYS A 501 9.90 9.99 -21.74
N LEU A 502 9.32 8.83 -21.49
CA LEU A 502 9.82 7.81 -20.58
C LEU A 502 10.41 6.67 -21.40
N TYR A 503 11.72 6.46 -21.28
CA TYR A 503 12.42 5.33 -21.89
C TYR A 503 12.35 4.11 -20.98
N PHE A 504 12.11 2.93 -21.55
CA PHE A 504 12.09 1.69 -20.79
C PHE A 504 13.51 1.12 -20.73
N SER A 505 14.18 1.29 -19.59
CA SER A 505 15.54 0.81 -19.35
C SER A 505 15.88 0.77 -17.86
N SER A 506 16.47 -0.34 -17.42
CA SER A 506 16.99 -0.54 -16.06
C SER A 506 18.53 -0.55 -15.98
N ASP A 507 19.23 -0.52 -17.12
CA ASP A 507 20.69 -0.59 -17.16
C ASP A 507 21.29 0.79 -16.85
N SER A 508 22.03 0.88 -15.74
CA SER A 508 22.62 2.15 -15.29
C SER A 508 23.74 2.67 -16.19
N ASN A 509 24.45 1.80 -16.91
CA ASN A 509 25.49 2.22 -17.86
C ASN A 509 24.84 2.82 -19.11
N LEU A 510 23.80 2.17 -19.65
CA LEU A 510 23.03 2.72 -20.76
C LEU A 510 22.36 4.04 -20.37
N ASN A 511 21.74 4.10 -19.20
CA ASN A 511 21.06 5.29 -18.72
C ASN A 511 22.04 6.46 -18.48
N SER A 512 23.25 6.16 -17.98
CA SER A 512 24.31 7.16 -17.87
C SER A 512 24.72 7.73 -19.23
N ALA A 513 24.88 6.89 -20.25
CA ALA A 513 25.16 7.37 -21.61
C ALA A 513 24.00 8.22 -22.18
N LEU A 514 22.74 7.83 -21.94
CA LEU A 514 21.56 8.63 -22.33
C LEU A 514 21.51 9.99 -21.62
N TYR A 515 21.97 10.06 -20.37
CA TYR A 515 22.06 11.30 -19.61
C TYR A 515 23.15 12.22 -20.19
N ASP A 516 24.35 11.67 -20.45
CA ASP A 516 25.47 12.39 -21.04
C ASP A 516 25.13 12.94 -22.44
N ASP A 517 24.39 12.17 -23.23
CA ASP A 517 23.86 12.59 -24.54
C ASP A 517 22.67 13.56 -24.48
N GLY A 518 22.13 13.80 -23.28
CA GLY A 518 21.04 14.75 -23.01
C GLY A 518 19.63 14.25 -23.33
N TYR A 519 19.45 12.96 -23.62
CA TYR A 519 18.12 12.37 -23.86
C TYR A 519 17.28 12.25 -22.60
N ILE A 520 17.91 12.08 -21.45
CA ILE A 520 17.24 11.99 -20.15
C ILE A 520 17.83 12.97 -19.16
N ALA A 521 17.03 13.35 -18.17
CA ALA A 521 17.37 14.36 -17.18
C ALA A 521 17.73 13.76 -15.81
N SER A 522 17.61 12.44 -15.60
CA SER A 522 18.02 11.82 -14.35
C SER A 522 18.33 10.33 -14.50
N THR A 523 19.33 9.86 -13.76
CA THR A 523 19.68 8.44 -13.65
C THR A 523 20.49 8.16 -12.38
N ARG A 524 20.52 6.89 -11.95
CA ARG A 524 21.53 6.37 -11.00
C ARG A 524 22.90 6.38 -11.67
N ILE A 525 23.95 6.69 -10.89
CA ILE A 525 25.34 6.73 -11.35
C ILE A 525 25.96 5.35 -11.07
N PRO A 526 26.45 4.62 -12.09
CA PRO A 526 27.15 3.36 -11.89
C PRO A 526 28.34 3.53 -10.94
N ALA A 527 28.60 2.56 -10.05
CA ALA A 527 29.66 2.64 -9.04
C ALA A 527 31.03 3.01 -9.63
N ILE A 528 31.40 2.42 -10.78
CA ILE A 528 32.66 2.69 -11.48
C ILE A 528 32.79 4.12 -12.02
N GLN A 529 31.67 4.81 -12.24
CA GLN A 529 31.64 6.16 -12.78
C GLN A 529 31.49 7.26 -11.72
N GLN A 530 31.18 6.89 -10.47
CA GLN A 530 30.93 7.87 -9.40
C GLN A 530 32.10 8.85 -9.21
N ILE A 531 33.35 8.36 -9.24
CA ILE A 531 34.55 9.21 -9.13
C ILE A 531 34.69 10.15 -10.33
N ASN A 532 34.36 9.68 -11.54
CA ASN A 532 34.44 10.47 -12.77
C ASN A 532 33.39 11.59 -12.79
N TYR A 533 32.17 11.27 -12.38
CA TYR A 533 31.09 12.25 -12.23
C TYR A 533 31.43 13.25 -11.13
N TRP A 534 31.97 12.77 -10.02
CA TRP A 534 32.37 13.63 -8.91
C TRP A 534 33.52 14.55 -9.29
N SER A 535 34.51 14.12 -10.07
CA SER A 535 35.65 14.96 -10.45
C SER A 535 35.29 16.05 -11.48
N ASN A 536 34.19 15.88 -12.23
CA ASN A 536 33.69 16.87 -13.17
C ASN A 536 32.79 17.92 -12.50
N LEU A 537 33.22 19.19 -12.46
CA LEU A 537 32.45 20.29 -11.84
C LEU A 537 31.04 20.49 -12.41
N ASN A 538 30.83 20.20 -13.71
CA ASN A 538 29.52 20.33 -14.35
C ASN A 538 28.53 19.25 -13.89
N TYR A 539 29.03 18.04 -13.61
CA TYR A 539 28.21 16.95 -13.09
C TYR A 539 28.07 17.01 -11.57
N ARG A 540 29.13 17.34 -10.84
CA ARG A 540 29.14 17.41 -9.38
C ARG A 540 27.99 18.24 -8.80
N LYS A 541 27.67 19.39 -9.39
CA LYS A 541 26.55 20.26 -8.95
C LYS A 541 25.17 19.60 -9.05
N ASN A 542 25.06 18.56 -9.88
CA ASN A 542 23.83 17.83 -10.15
C ASN A 542 23.80 16.44 -9.48
N MET A 543 24.87 16.07 -8.76
CA MET A 543 24.98 14.80 -8.05
C MET A 543 24.36 14.88 -6.66
N ASN A 544 23.55 13.88 -6.32
CA ASN A 544 22.94 13.72 -5.00
C ASN A 544 23.05 12.28 -4.53
N LYS A 545 22.98 12.13 -3.21
CA LYS A 545 22.96 10.83 -2.56
C LYS A 545 21.52 10.58 -2.13
N SER A 546 20.98 9.46 -2.56
CA SER A 546 19.65 9.02 -2.19
C SER A 546 19.77 7.83 -1.25
N SER A 547 18.91 7.78 -0.24
CA SER A 547 18.80 6.68 0.71
C SER A 547 17.39 6.09 0.63
N GLY A 548 17.30 4.78 0.43
CA GLY A 548 16.06 4.03 0.61
C GLY A 548 15.69 3.82 2.09
N PHE A 549 14.67 3.01 2.32
CA PHE A 549 14.29 2.55 3.65
C PHE A 549 13.84 1.10 3.60
N GLY A 550 14.40 0.27 4.48
CA GLY A 550 13.84 -1.00 4.91
C GLY A 550 14.95 -1.98 5.25
N THR A 551 14.89 -3.25 4.85
CA THR A 551 15.97 -4.19 5.21
C THR A 551 16.20 -5.20 4.11
N ILE A 552 17.44 -5.26 3.65
CA ILE A 552 17.92 -6.31 2.76
C ILE A 552 18.64 -7.35 3.60
N ALA A 553 18.24 -8.60 3.42
CA ALA A 553 18.69 -9.72 4.22
C ALA A 553 18.80 -11.01 3.40
N PHE A 554 19.54 -11.96 3.95
CA PHE A 554 19.31 -13.36 3.61
C PHE A 554 18.16 -13.91 4.47
N ALA A 555 17.26 -14.69 3.86
CA ALA A 555 16.24 -15.43 4.59
C ALA A 555 16.42 -16.93 4.38
N PHE A 556 16.18 -17.70 5.44
CA PHE A 556 16.28 -19.15 5.43
C PHE A 556 14.91 -19.79 5.22
N ASN A 557 14.86 -20.84 4.39
CA ASN A 557 13.69 -21.68 4.30
C ASN A 557 13.62 -22.63 5.51
N LEU A 558 12.77 -22.29 6.48
CA LEU A 558 12.49 -23.09 7.68
C LEU A 558 11.10 -23.75 7.64
N ASP A 559 10.49 -23.81 6.46
CA ASP A 559 9.18 -24.44 6.25
C ASP A 559 9.27 -25.94 6.49
N GLN A 560 8.41 -26.45 7.38
CA GLN A 560 8.46 -27.87 7.77
C GLN A 560 7.99 -28.82 6.66
N GLU A 561 7.16 -28.35 5.73
CA GLU A 561 6.58 -29.14 4.65
C GLU A 561 7.52 -29.27 3.44
N THR A 562 8.22 -28.20 3.08
CA THR A 562 9.12 -28.14 1.92
C THR A 562 10.59 -28.31 2.29
N ASN A 563 10.99 -27.94 3.51
CA ASN A 563 12.38 -27.98 3.96
C ASN A 563 12.61 -28.55 5.37
N GLY A 564 11.64 -29.28 5.94
CA GLY A 564 11.74 -29.83 7.30
C GLY A 564 12.89 -30.83 7.54
N LYS A 565 13.50 -31.37 6.47
CA LYS A 565 14.69 -32.25 6.55
C LYS A 565 16.02 -31.50 6.41
N SER A 566 15.99 -30.20 6.09
CA SER A 566 17.21 -29.42 5.94
C SER A 566 17.89 -29.19 7.28
N TYR A 567 19.22 -29.24 7.27
CA TYR A 567 20.03 -28.90 8.43
C TYR A 567 19.93 -27.42 8.82
N LEU A 568 19.36 -26.58 7.95
CA LEU A 568 19.02 -25.20 8.31
C LEU A 568 18.00 -25.10 9.45
N ASN A 569 17.25 -26.17 9.77
CA ASN A 569 16.38 -26.18 10.96
C ASN A 569 17.19 -26.15 12.27
N ASP A 570 18.47 -26.51 12.22
CA ASP A 570 19.37 -26.41 13.37
C ASP A 570 19.82 -24.95 13.61
N ASN A 571 19.49 -24.44 14.81
CA ASN A 571 19.83 -23.09 15.23
C ASN A 571 21.34 -22.81 15.22
N ASN A 572 22.18 -23.80 15.55
CA ASN A 572 23.64 -23.64 15.59
C ASN A 572 24.21 -23.45 14.18
N LEU A 573 23.69 -24.15 13.17
CA LEU A 573 24.12 -23.97 11.78
C LEU A 573 23.80 -22.56 11.28
N ARG A 574 22.58 -22.06 11.55
CA ARG A 574 22.16 -20.71 11.13
C ARG A 574 23.03 -19.64 11.79
N ASN A 575 23.29 -19.76 13.09
CA ASN A 575 24.19 -18.85 13.81
C ASN A 575 25.64 -18.93 13.29
N ALA A 576 26.14 -20.12 12.94
CA ALA A 576 27.45 -20.25 12.31
C ALA A 576 27.53 -19.42 11.01
N ILE A 577 26.51 -19.54 10.14
CA ILE A 577 26.42 -18.75 8.91
C ILE A 577 26.32 -17.25 9.22
N TYR A 578 25.50 -16.84 10.19
CA TYR A 578 25.31 -15.44 10.59
C TYR A 578 26.63 -14.74 10.94
N TYR A 579 27.45 -15.37 11.79
CA TYR A 579 28.72 -14.80 12.27
C TYR A 579 29.89 -14.95 11.29
N ALA A 580 29.72 -15.72 10.20
CA ALA A 580 30.72 -15.94 9.16
C ALA A 580 30.72 -14.88 8.04
N ILE A 581 29.68 -14.05 7.96
CA ILE A 581 29.50 -13.09 6.87
C ILE A 581 30.13 -11.75 7.26
N ASN A 582 31.09 -11.27 6.47
CA ASN A 582 31.53 -9.88 6.51
C ASN A 582 30.62 -9.04 5.60
N ARG A 583 29.66 -8.33 6.20
CA ARG A 583 28.67 -7.55 5.44
C ARG A 583 29.31 -6.44 4.61
N ASN A 584 30.35 -5.76 5.11
CA ASN A 584 31.01 -4.68 4.37
C ASN A 584 31.66 -5.17 3.07
N ASP A 585 32.27 -6.35 3.08
CA ASP A 585 32.87 -6.93 1.87
C ASP A 585 31.78 -7.44 0.91
N LEU A 586 30.73 -8.06 1.45
CA LEU A 586 29.58 -8.50 0.66
C LEU A 586 28.91 -7.33 -0.06
N LEU A 587 28.67 -6.21 0.62
CA LEU A 587 28.06 -5.02 0.01
C LEU A 587 28.88 -4.47 -1.16
N LYS A 588 30.22 -4.50 -1.07
CA LYS A 588 31.10 -4.10 -2.19
C LYS A 588 31.00 -5.05 -3.38
N ILE A 589 30.87 -6.35 -3.15
CA ILE A 589 30.70 -7.36 -4.22
C ILE A 589 29.37 -7.16 -4.93
N VAL A 590 28.30 -6.86 -4.18
CA VAL A 590 26.96 -6.61 -4.74
C VAL A 590 26.88 -5.30 -5.53
N GLY A 591 27.73 -4.33 -5.22
CA GLY A 591 27.74 -3.00 -5.87
C GLY A 591 27.12 -1.88 -5.00
N TRP A 592 26.86 -2.17 -3.73
CA TRP A 592 26.32 -1.25 -2.73
C TRP A 592 27.43 -0.54 -1.95
N ASN A 593 28.40 0.02 -2.68
CA ASN A 593 29.60 0.64 -2.11
C ASN A 593 29.31 1.87 -1.22
N SER A 594 28.11 2.43 -1.27
CA SER A 594 27.69 3.55 -0.42
C SER A 594 26.77 3.13 0.74
N SER A 595 26.40 1.85 0.81
CA SER A 595 25.56 1.30 1.88
C SER A 595 26.37 0.84 3.10
N PHE A 596 25.66 0.65 4.21
CA PHE A 596 26.24 0.41 5.54
C PHE A 596 25.87 -1.00 6.02
N PRO A 597 26.80 -1.75 6.63
CA PRO A 597 26.50 -3.07 7.18
C PRO A 597 25.55 -2.98 8.37
N VAL A 598 24.44 -3.72 8.34
CA VAL A 598 23.44 -3.74 9.41
C VAL A 598 23.26 -5.15 9.96
N ASN A 599 23.10 -5.24 11.28
CA ASN A 599 22.95 -6.49 12.03
C ASN A 599 21.60 -6.59 12.78
N THR A 600 20.72 -5.61 12.60
CA THR A 600 19.37 -5.54 13.18
C THR A 600 18.36 -5.87 12.09
N TRP A 601 17.31 -6.62 12.41
CA TRP A 601 16.27 -6.98 11.45
C TRP A 601 15.26 -5.85 11.25
N THR A 602 14.91 -5.15 12.33
CA THR A 602 14.03 -3.99 12.27
C THR A 602 14.71 -2.81 11.60
N ALA A 603 14.09 -2.32 10.52
CA ALA A 603 14.38 -1.01 9.95
C ALA A 603 13.48 0.03 10.62
N PHE A 604 14.08 1.04 11.26
CA PHE A 604 13.31 2.06 11.98
C PHE A 604 12.89 3.21 11.06
N GLY A 605 13.71 3.56 10.07
CA GLY A 605 13.37 4.58 9.10
C GLY A 605 13.06 5.92 9.75
N GLN A 606 11.86 6.45 9.49
CA GLN A 606 11.36 7.68 10.11
C GLN A 606 10.46 7.41 11.33
N SER A 607 10.49 6.19 11.88
CA SER A 607 9.68 5.84 13.05
C SER A 607 10.10 6.66 14.26
N SER A 608 9.10 7.27 14.89
CA SER A 608 9.26 8.05 16.11
C SER A 608 8.24 7.65 17.17
N SER A 609 8.60 7.89 18.44
CA SER A 609 7.69 7.77 19.58
C SER A 609 6.56 8.81 19.49
N SER A 610 5.55 8.70 20.37
CA SER A 610 4.51 9.73 20.50
C SER A 610 5.06 11.12 20.89
N PHE A 611 6.30 11.17 21.38
CA PHE A 611 7.02 12.41 21.74
C PHE A 611 7.92 12.93 20.61
N GLY A 612 8.06 12.18 19.50
CA GLY A 612 8.88 12.55 18.36
C GLY A 612 10.32 12.03 18.39
N ASP A 613 10.72 11.29 19.43
CA ASP A 613 12.05 10.69 19.52
C ASP A 613 12.20 9.51 18.56
N ALA A 614 13.34 9.38 17.88
CA ALA A 614 13.59 8.24 17.00
C ALA A 614 13.55 6.92 17.78
N THR A 615 12.74 5.95 17.33
CA THR A 615 12.58 4.66 18.04
C THR A 615 13.91 3.89 18.14
N GLU A 616 14.77 4.07 17.16
CA GLU A 616 16.12 3.51 17.10
C GLU A 616 16.98 3.86 18.32
N LEU A 617 16.80 5.02 18.95
CA LEU A 617 17.54 5.41 20.15
C LEU A 617 17.34 4.43 21.31
N GLY A 618 16.24 3.67 21.32
CA GLY A 618 16.00 2.63 22.33
C GLY A 618 16.94 1.42 22.23
N PHE A 619 17.68 1.30 21.12
CA PHE A 619 18.60 0.20 20.82
C PHE A 619 20.06 0.63 20.98
N ASP A 620 20.32 1.93 21.07
CA ASP A 620 21.65 2.47 21.34
C ASP A 620 22.17 1.90 22.66
N HIS A 621 23.40 1.38 22.62
CA HIS A 621 24.07 0.73 23.76
C HIS A 621 23.44 -0.58 24.26
N ASP A 622 22.36 -1.08 23.65
CA ASP A 622 21.82 -2.39 24.02
C ASP A 622 22.69 -3.53 23.45
N THR A 623 22.86 -4.58 24.24
CA THR A 623 23.78 -5.69 23.95
C THR A 623 23.19 -7.05 24.29
N MET A 624 23.79 -8.10 23.73
CA MET A 624 23.50 -9.50 24.07
C MET A 624 24.78 -10.35 24.06
N LEU A 625 24.68 -11.55 24.66
CA LEU A 625 25.73 -12.56 24.65
C LEU A 625 25.34 -13.76 23.78
N THR A 626 26.35 -14.53 23.34
CA THR A 626 26.15 -15.72 22.50
C THR A 626 26.14 -17.00 23.33
N LYS A 627 25.63 -18.10 22.75
CA LYS A 627 25.65 -19.43 23.42
C LYS A 627 27.09 -19.94 23.64
N VAL A 628 28.02 -19.50 22.80
CA VAL A 628 29.41 -19.99 22.74
C VAL A 628 30.45 -19.04 23.36
N ASP A 629 30.00 -17.85 23.77
CA ASP A 629 30.82 -16.85 24.43
C ASP A 629 29.96 -15.96 25.33
N LYS A 630 30.16 -16.11 26.64
CA LYS A 630 29.43 -15.39 27.70
C LYS A 630 30.11 -14.07 28.09
N THR A 631 31.21 -13.70 27.44
CA THR A 631 32.00 -12.51 27.81
C THR A 631 32.00 -11.44 26.72
N LEU A 632 31.87 -11.85 25.45
CA LEU A 632 31.82 -10.92 24.34
C LEU A 632 30.44 -10.30 24.20
N GLU A 633 30.32 -9.03 24.58
CA GLU A 633 29.11 -8.24 24.38
C GLU A 633 28.96 -7.85 22.91
N LEU A 634 27.81 -8.20 22.32
CA LEU A 634 27.48 -7.86 20.95
C LEU A 634 26.38 -6.81 20.93
N PRO A 635 26.58 -5.66 20.27
CA PRO A 635 25.56 -4.63 20.22
C PRO A 635 24.40 -5.08 19.34
N ILE A 636 23.16 -4.70 19.73
CA ILE A 636 21.96 -5.00 18.94
C ILE A 636 21.97 -4.21 17.63
N GLN A 637 22.56 -3.01 17.62
CA GLN A 637 22.78 -2.23 16.41
C GLN A 637 24.26 -2.07 16.08
N ASN A 638 24.59 -2.13 14.80
CA ASN A 638 25.96 -1.94 14.34
C ASN A 638 26.41 -0.48 14.51
N TYR A 639 25.46 0.45 14.35
CA TYR A 639 25.66 1.90 14.34
C TYR A 639 24.76 2.56 15.37
N SER A 640 25.19 3.71 15.88
CA SER A 640 24.31 4.58 16.63
C SER A 640 23.32 5.28 15.70
N HIS A 641 22.24 5.82 16.24
CA HIS A 641 21.31 6.64 15.47
C HIS A 641 22.02 7.81 14.74
N ILE A 642 22.99 8.46 15.40
CA ILE A 642 23.74 9.60 14.83
C ILE A 642 24.56 9.15 13.61
N ASP A 643 25.22 8.00 13.68
CA ASP A 643 25.97 7.45 12.55
C ASP A 643 25.04 7.06 11.40
N HIS A 644 23.84 6.59 11.71
CA HIS A 644 22.81 6.30 10.72
C HIS A 644 22.35 7.54 9.94
N LEU A 645 22.25 8.71 10.58
CA LEU A 645 21.92 9.97 9.90
C LEU A 645 22.96 10.36 8.83
N SER A 646 24.21 9.89 8.95
CA SER A 646 25.26 10.19 7.97
C SER A 646 25.00 9.63 6.56
N LYS A 647 24.13 8.61 6.44
CA LYS A 647 23.81 7.94 5.17
C LYS A 647 23.29 8.92 4.11
N SER A 648 22.66 10.02 4.50
CA SER A 648 22.11 11.05 3.60
C SER A 648 23.10 12.18 3.25
N TYR A 649 24.24 12.28 3.95
CA TYR A 649 25.22 13.34 3.70
C TYR A 649 26.17 13.03 2.54
N LYS A 650 26.58 14.08 1.82
CA LYS A 650 27.53 13.98 0.69
C LYS A 650 28.96 13.65 1.13
N PHE A 651 29.32 14.00 2.36
CA PHE A 651 30.60 13.66 2.99
C PHE A 651 30.33 12.77 4.21
N GLU A 652 30.78 11.53 4.14
CA GLU A 652 30.67 10.58 5.25
C GLU A 652 32.05 10.01 5.59
N HIS A 653 32.39 10.02 6.87
CA HIS A 653 33.55 9.30 7.41
C HIS A 653 33.11 8.46 8.60
N VAL A 654 32.22 7.49 8.33
CA VAL A 654 31.74 6.54 9.33
C VAL A 654 32.51 5.23 9.20
N ASP A 655 32.92 4.67 10.35
CA ASP A 655 33.56 3.36 10.41
C ASP A 655 32.62 2.29 9.83
N ARG A 656 33.07 1.57 8.81
CA ARG A 656 32.27 0.53 8.15
C ARG A 656 32.54 -0.88 8.64
N THR A 657 33.09 -1.01 9.84
CA THR A 657 33.34 -2.31 10.48
C THR A 657 32.01 -3.00 10.80
N ASP A 658 31.89 -4.27 10.38
CA ASP A 658 30.79 -5.14 10.80
C ASP A 658 31.12 -5.72 12.18
N LYS A 659 30.47 -5.21 13.24
CA LYS A 659 30.69 -5.64 14.62
C LYS A 659 30.21 -7.07 14.89
N THR A 660 29.52 -7.70 13.94
CA THR A 660 29.02 -9.07 14.05
C THR A 660 29.73 -10.07 13.14
N TYR A 661 30.72 -9.63 12.36
CA TYR A 661 31.60 -10.56 11.66
C TYR A 661 32.64 -11.15 12.62
N LEU A 662 32.40 -12.37 13.09
CA LEU A 662 33.20 -13.02 14.13
C LEU A 662 33.51 -14.48 13.75
N PRO A 663 34.50 -14.73 12.88
CA PRO A 663 34.83 -16.07 12.38
C PRO A 663 35.11 -17.10 13.49
N LYS A 664 35.67 -16.66 14.63
CA LYS A 664 35.91 -17.54 15.78
C LYS A 664 34.61 -18.02 16.43
N ILE A 665 33.64 -17.12 16.58
CA ILE A 665 32.30 -17.44 17.12
C ILE A 665 31.55 -18.32 16.12
N ALA A 666 31.63 -18.00 14.82
CA ALA A 666 31.07 -18.82 13.76
C ALA A 666 31.56 -20.28 13.80
N ASN A 667 32.87 -20.48 13.98
CA ASN A 667 33.45 -21.83 14.11
C ASN A 667 33.00 -22.55 15.38
N LYS A 668 32.89 -21.86 16.53
CA LYS A 668 32.37 -22.49 17.77
C LYS A 668 30.91 -22.96 17.59
N TYR A 669 30.06 -22.19 16.90
CA TYR A 669 28.71 -22.63 16.57
C TYR A 669 28.71 -23.83 15.61
N LEU A 670 29.60 -23.82 14.62
CA LEU A 670 29.76 -24.97 13.72
C LEU A 670 30.22 -26.23 14.48
N ASP A 671 31.05 -26.09 15.50
CA ASP A 671 31.50 -27.21 16.33
C ASP A 671 30.35 -27.79 17.18
N LEU A 672 29.46 -26.94 17.70
CA LEU A 672 28.21 -27.40 18.34
C LEU A 672 27.34 -28.18 17.34
N PHE A 673 27.14 -27.64 16.13
CA PHE A 673 26.40 -28.33 15.09
C PHE A 673 27.04 -29.69 14.74
N LYS A 674 28.36 -29.76 14.56
CA LYS A 674 29.07 -31.03 14.27
C LYS A 674 28.95 -32.03 15.41
N LYS A 675 28.87 -31.57 16.66
CA LYS A 675 28.67 -32.43 17.83
C LYS A 675 27.28 -33.07 17.81
N ASP A 676 26.26 -32.31 17.42
CA ASP A 676 24.89 -32.79 17.34
C ASP A 676 24.65 -33.66 16.08
N HIS A 677 25.47 -33.45 15.03
CA HIS A 677 25.40 -34.19 13.76
C HIS A 677 26.76 -34.80 13.34
N PRO A 678 27.32 -35.75 14.10
CA PRO A 678 28.71 -36.21 13.93
C PRO A 678 29.01 -36.94 12.61
N ASN A 679 27.97 -37.41 11.91
CA ASN A 679 28.10 -38.18 10.68
C ASN A 679 28.12 -37.29 9.41
N ILE A 680 27.89 -35.99 9.54
CA ILE A 680 27.87 -35.06 8.41
C ILE A 680 29.31 -34.66 8.05
N LYS A 681 29.70 -34.92 6.81
CA LYS A 681 31.01 -34.50 6.27
C LYS A 681 30.94 -33.21 5.46
N GLN A 682 29.78 -32.96 4.86
CA GLN A 682 29.52 -31.80 4.02
C GLN A 682 28.01 -31.54 3.98
N ILE A 683 27.64 -30.26 3.95
CA ILE A 683 26.27 -29.76 3.77
C ILE A 683 26.20 -29.08 2.41
N SER A 684 25.20 -29.41 1.61
CA SER A 684 24.91 -28.70 0.36
C SER A 684 23.64 -27.86 0.57
N LEU A 685 23.74 -26.56 0.31
CA LEU A 685 22.64 -25.60 0.41
C LEU A 685 22.37 -24.97 -0.95
N LYS A 686 21.11 -24.72 -1.25
CA LYS A 686 20.67 -24.11 -2.52
C LYS A 686 20.25 -22.65 -2.34
N TYR A 687 21.00 -21.76 -2.95
CA TYR A 687 20.65 -20.36 -3.12
C TYR A 687 19.97 -20.12 -4.47
N ILE A 688 18.80 -19.47 -4.48
CA ILE A 688 18.13 -19.07 -5.73
C ILE A 688 18.16 -17.55 -5.92
N HIS A 689 18.23 -17.08 -7.16
CA HIS A 689 18.12 -15.66 -7.50
C HIS A 689 17.31 -15.42 -8.77
N ASN A 690 16.82 -14.20 -8.95
CA ASN A 690 16.02 -13.77 -10.11
C ASN A 690 16.83 -13.41 -11.37
N SER A 691 18.08 -13.87 -11.47
CA SER A 691 19.01 -13.58 -12.58
C SER A 691 19.41 -12.10 -12.73
N THR A 692 19.11 -11.25 -11.75
CA THR A 692 19.72 -9.91 -11.67
C THR A 692 21.16 -10.01 -11.18
N ASP A 693 22.02 -9.10 -11.64
CA ASP A 693 23.43 -9.04 -11.24
C ASP A 693 23.59 -8.85 -9.73
N GLU A 694 22.71 -8.05 -9.12
CA GLU A 694 22.70 -7.79 -7.67
C GLU A 694 22.55 -9.10 -6.87
N GLN A 695 21.50 -9.87 -7.14
CA GLN A 695 21.26 -11.11 -6.41
C GLN A 695 22.30 -12.18 -6.74
N LEU A 696 22.75 -12.27 -8.00
CA LEU A 696 23.85 -13.17 -8.37
C LEU A 696 25.11 -12.87 -7.55
N ASN A 697 25.50 -11.60 -7.49
CA ASN A 697 26.67 -11.16 -6.73
C ASN A 697 26.50 -11.38 -5.22
N ALA A 698 25.28 -11.25 -4.69
CA ALA A 698 24.99 -11.59 -3.30
C ALA A 698 25.22 -13.09 -3.02
N GLY A 699 24.77 -13.97 -3.92
CA GLY A 699 25.04 -15.41 -3.85
C GLY A 699 26.53 -15.74 -3.92
N ILE A 700 27.28 -15.07 -4.80
CA ILE A 700 28.75 -15.23 -4.91
C ILE A 700 29.44 -14.78 -3.62
N GLY A 701 29.04 -13.62 -3.07
CA GLY A 701 29.57 -13.11 -1.81
C GLY A 701 29.30 -14.03 -0.62
N LEU A 702 28.10 -14.61 -0.54
CA LEU A 702 27.77 -15.61 0.48
C LEU A 702 28.61 -16.88 0.33
N LYS A 703 28.76 -17.39 -0.91
CA LYS A 703 29.60 -18.58 -1.18
C LYS A 703 31.05 -18.36 -0.77
N ASP A 704 31.61 -17.19 -1.07
CA ASP A 704 32.97 -16.81 -0.68
C ASP A 704 33.12 -16.73 0.85
N ALA A 705 32.17 -16.09 1.55
CA ALA A 705 32.18 -16.01 3.01
C ALA A 705 32.14 -17.40 3.68
N LEU A 706 31.26 -18.29 3.21
CA LEU A 706 31.15 -19.67 3.72
C LEU A 706 32.42 -20.48 3.44
N THR A 707 32.99 -20.34 2.25
CA THR A 707 34.23 -21.04 1.87
C THR A 707 35.41 -20.58 2.72
N LYS A 708 35.52 -19.28 3.00
CA LYS A 708 36.56 -18.71 3.87
C LYS A 708 36.42 -19.15 5.32
N ALA A 709 35.20 -19.20 5.85
CA ALA A 709 34.95 -19.54 7.25
C ALA A 709 35.04 -21.06 7.51
N PHE A 710 34.55 -21.89 6.57
CA PHE A 710 34.29 -23.31 6.81
C PHE A 710 34.91 -24.26 5.78
N GLY A 711 35.66 -23.73 4.80
CA GLY A 711 36.26 -24.54 3.73
C GLY A 711 35.18 -25.23 2.89
N LYS A 712 35.30 -26.54 2.73
CA LYS A 712 34.35 -27.36 1.93
C LYS A 712 33.20 -27.95 2.76
N TYR A 713 33.09 -27.62 4.05
CA TYR A 713 32.07 -28.21 4.91
C TYR A 713 30.65 -27.75 4.55
N ILE A 714 30.50 -26.49 4.12
CA ILE A 714 29.25 -25.97 3.57
C ILE A 714 29.50 -25.58 2.12
N ASP A 715 28.82 -26.26 1.19
CA ASP A 715 28.81 -25.89 -0.22
C ASP A 715 27.49 -25.20 -0.58
N LEU A 716 27.59 -24.11 -1.35
CA LEU A 716 26.46 -23.32 -1.78
C LEU A 716 26.29 -23.43 -3.30
N GLU A 717 25.19 -24.04 -3.73
CA GLU A 717 24.75 -24.03 -5.13
C GLU A 717 24.03 -22.71 -5.41
N ILE A 718 24.49 -21.96 -6.43
CA ILE A 718 23.86 -20.71 -6.89
C ILE A 718 23.04 -21.02 -8.13
N LYS A 719 21.73 -20.81 -8.07
CA LYS A 719 20.80 -21.09 -9.18
C LYS A 719 20.01 -19.86 -9.62
N GLY A 720 20.21 -19.44 -10.86
CA GLY A 720 19.46 -18.35 -11.49
C GLY A 720 18.13 -18.83 -12.07
N LEU A 721 17.08 -18.05 -11.84
CA LEU A 721 15.73 -18.25 -12.36
C LEU A 721 15.24 -16.93 -12.99
N PRO A 722 14.44 -16.96 -14.06
CA PRO A 722 13.73 -15.76 -14.53
C PRO A 722 12.75 -15.23 -13.47
N GLU A 723 12.52 -13.91 -13.38
CA GLU A 723 11.71 -13.24 -12.33
C GLU A 723 10.39 -13.97 -11.98
N ASN A 724 9.54 -14.27 -12.97
CA ASN A 724 8.26 -14.95 -12.72
C ASN A 724 8.45 -16.37 -12.14
N VAL A 725 9.49 -17.08 -12.58
CA VAL A 725 9.82 -18.43 -12.09
C VAL A 725 10.48 -18.36 -10.72
N TYR A 726 11.28 -17.33 -10.47
CA TYR A 726 11.86 -17.04 -9.17
C TYR A 726 10.78 -16.80 -8.11
N GLU A 727 9.80 -15.93 -8.39
CA GLU A 727 8.70 -15.66 -7.47
C GLU A 727 7.82 -16.90 -7.20
N ASP A 728 7.57 -17.72 -8.22
CA ASP A 728 6.86 -19.00 -8.05
C ASP A 728 7.67 -19.99 -7.19
N ALA A 729 8.97 -20.18 -7.50
CA ALA A 729 9.85 -21.06 -6.74
C ALA A 729 10.02 -20.62 -5.29
N ARG A 730 10.15 -19.31 -5.05
CA ARG A 730 10.22 -18.69 -3.73
C ARG A 730 8.95 -18.95 -2.94
N THR A 731 7.78 -18.63 -3.52
CA THR A 731 6.52 -18.82 -2.81
C THR A 731 6.21 -20.30 -2.59
N LYS A 732 6.71 -21.22 -3.42
CA LYS A 732 6.62 -22.69 -3.22
C LYS A 732 7.71 -23.29 -2.33
N GLY A 733 8.58 -22.49 -1.70
CA GLY A 733 9.61 -23.00 -0.78
C GLY A 733 10.69 -23.86 -1.45
N GLN A 734 11.00 -23.62 -2.73
CA GLN A 734 11.95 -24.42 -3.50
C GLN A 734 13.41 -23.91 -3.41
N PHE A 735 13.83 -23.51 -2.22
CA PHE A 735 15.13 -22.91 -1.92
C PHE A 735 15.58 -23.24 -0.48
N ASP A 736 16.86 -23.03 -0.18
CA ASP A 736 17.38 -23.01 1.19
C ASP A 736 17.63 -21.57 1.66
N ILE A 737 18.24 -20.76 0.80
CA ILE A 737 18.58 -19.36 1.07
C ILE A 737 18.12 -18.47 -0.08
N ILE A 738 17.55 -17.31 0.25
CA ILE A 738 17.27 -16.22 -0.69
C ILE A 738 17.88 -14.92 -0.20
N TYR A 739 18.18 -14.03 -1.13
CA TYR A 739 18.50 -12.63 -0.87
C TYR A 739 17.34 -11.78 -1.36
N ARG A 740 16.85 -10.87 -0.53
CA ARG A 740 15.78 -9.96 -0.93
C ARG A 740 15.80 -8.69 -0.10
N ASN A 741 15.20 -7.66 -0.68
CA ASN A 741 14.66 -6.53 0.03
C ASN A 741 13.33 -6.93 0.71
N PHE A 742 13.21 -6.60 2.00
CA PHE A 742 12.06 -6.88 2.87
C PHE A 742 11.34 -5.62 3.34
N ASP A 743 11.48 -4.51 2.62
CA ASP A 743 10.81 -3.23 2.90
C ASP A 743 9.29 -3.39 3.00
N THR A 744 8.75 -4.42 2.36
CA THR A 744 7.34 -4.82 2.50
C THR A 744 6.96 -5.01 3.97
N PHE A 745 7.84 -5.32 4.91
CA PHE A 745 7.47 -5.46 6.31
C PHE A 745 7.53 -4.15 7.11
N GLY A 746 8.09 -3.07 6.57
CA GLY A 746 8.37 -1.83 7.32
C GLY A 746 7.26 -0.78 7.26
N SER A 747 6.16 -0.97 8.00
CA SER A 747 5.10 0.06 8.12
C SER A 747 5.14 0.85 9.43
N ASP A 748 5.66 0.26 10.49
CA ASP A 748 5.72 0.80 11.85
C ASP A 748 6.94 0.19 12.57
N SER A 749 7.31 0.76 13.72
CA SER A 749 8.47 0.32 14.52
C SER A 749 8.50 -1.17 14.86
N TYR A 750 7.33 -1.81 14.99
CA TYR A 750 7.21 -3.21 15.37
C TYR A 750 6.95 -4.14 14.18
N SER A 751 6.72 -3.63 12.98
CA SER A 751 6.18 -4.44 11.88
C SER A 751 7.16 -5.54 11.43
N TYR A 752 8.47 -5.29 11.52
CA TYR A 752 9.52 -6.28 11.25
C TYR A 752 9.52 -7.43 12.27
N VAL A 753 9.43 -7.16 13.57
CA VAL A 753 9.36 -8.22 14.59
C VAL A 753 8.01 -8.94 14.56
N ARG A 754 6.94 -8.25 14.15
CA ARG A 754 5.59 -8.81 14.09
C ARG A 754 5.47 -10.03 13.18
N VAL A 755 6.26 -10.09 12.12
CA VAL A 755 6.18 -11.16 11.08
C VAL A 755 6.39 -12.56 11.64
N PHE A 756 7.04 -12.69 12.81
CA PHE A 756 7.36 -13.97 13.44
C PHE A 756 6.38 -14.41 14.54
N PHE A 757 5.27 -13.69 14.77
CA PHE A 757 4.19 -14.18 15.66
C PHE A 757 3.34 -15.28 15.04
N LYS A 758 3.32 -15.37 13.70
CA LYS A 758 2.53 -16.35 12.95
C LYS A 758 3.34 -17.00 11.84
N PRO A 759 3.10 -18.28 11.56
CA PRO A 759 3.75 -18.93 10.44
C PRO A 759 3.09 -18.48 9.13
N ASP A 760 3.89 -18.39 8.07
CA ASP A 760 3.42 -18.32 6.68
C ASP A 760 3.88 -19.55 5.90
N GLU A 761 3.63 -20.71 6.49
CA GLU A 761 4.08 -22.01 6.00
C GLU A 761 3.18 -22.58 4.91
N ILE A 762 3.75 -23.48 4.12
CA ILE A 762 3.07 -24.29 3.13
C ILE A 762 2.39 -25.44 3.88
N LYS A 763 1.10 -25.64 3.61
CA LYS A 763 0.30 -26.72 4.20
C LYS A 763 -0.45 -27.45 3.10
N LYS A 764 0.13 -28.53 2.59
CA LYS A 764 -0.50 -29.33 1.53
C LYS A 764 -1.84 -29.92 1.99
N ALA A 765 -1.94 -30.30 3.26
CA ALA A 765 -3.20 -30.75 3.87
C ALA A 765 -4.31 -29.70 3.78
N ASP A 766 -3.96 -28.42 3.90
CA ASP A 766 -4.89 -27.29 3.80
C ASP A 766 -4.93 -26.68 2.40
N GLN A 767 -4.36 -27.38 1.40
CA GLN A 767 -4.19 -26.94 0.01
C GLN A 767 -3.49 -25.59 -0.14
N LYS A 768 -2.76 -25.15 0.88
CA LYS A 768 -1.92 -23.96 0.81
C LYS A 768 -0.59 -24.38 0.20
N SER A 769 -0.46 -24.22 -1.12
CA SER A 769 0.75 -24.57 -1.88
C SER A 769 1.80 -23.47 -1.93
N THR A 770 1.54 -22.31 -1.33
CA THR A 770 2.45 -21.14 -1.33
C THR A 770 2.57 -20.51 0.05
N GLY A 771 3.74 -20.02 0.42
CA GLY A 771 4.05 -19.29 1.66
C GLY A 771 5.08 -18.16 1.45
N PHE A 772 5.80 -17.79 2.51
CA PHE A 772 6.90 -16.79 2.49
C PHE A 772 6.54 -15.36 2.06
N ARG A 773 5.28 -14.96 2.19
CA ARG A 773 4.78 -13.61 1.88
C ARG A 773 4.71 -12.73 3.13
N ASN A 774 4.23 -13.29 4.23
CA ASN A 774 3.97 -12.57 5.48
C ASN A 774 4.95 -12.94 6.62
N ASN A 775 5.71 -14.02 6.45
CA ASN A 775 6.82 -14.42 7.31
C ASN A 775 7.98 -14.88 6.42
N PRO A 776 9.16 -14.26 6.47
CA PRO A 776 10.28 -14.57 5.57
C PRO A 776 10.87 -15.96 5.80
N ALA A 777 10.63 -16.59 6.96
CA ALA A 777 11.12 -17.91 7.32
C ALA A 777 10.03 -19.00 7.30
N ALA A 778 8.84 -18.69 6.76
CA ALA A 778 7.67 -19.58 6.70
C ALA A 778 7.22 -20.12 8.06
N SER A 779 7.67 -21.30 8.49
CA SER A 779 7.17 -21.95 9.72
C SER A 779 7.76 -21.35 11.00
N TRP A 780 8.96 -20.76 10.97
CA TRP A 780 9.61 -20.30 12.21
C TRP A 780 8.84 -19.13 12.87
N THR A 781 8.49 -19.31 14.14
CA THR A 781 7.83 -18.29 14.97
C THR A 781 8.43 -18.20 16.37
N TYR A 782 8.09 -17.14 17.10
CA TYR A 782 8.42 -17.03 18.53
C TYR A 782 7.87 -18.19 19.36
N LYS A 783 6.68 -18.70 19.00
CA LYS A 783 6.12 -19.90 19.62
C LYS A 783 7.06 -21.10 19.48
N ASP A 784 7.65 -21.30 18.31
CA ASP A 784 8.57 -22.42 18.08
C ASP A 784 9.87 -22.23 18.84
N TYR A 785 10.41 -21.00 18.88
CA TYR A 785 11.57 -20.65 19.68
C TYR A 785 11.36 -20.96 21.17
N PHE A 786 10.22 -20.56 21.75
CA PHE A 786 9.92 -20.86 23.15
C PHE A 786 9.66 -22.34 23.41
N LYS A 787 9.06 -23.04 22.45
CA LYS A 787 8.87 -24.49 22.53
C LYS A 787 10.21 -25.24 22.59
N GLU A 788 11.23 -24.79 21.85
CA GLU A 788 12.60 -25.34 21.93
C GLU A 788 13.23 -25.14 23.32
N LEU A 789 12.85 -24.07 24.03
CA LEU A 789 13.25 -23.82 25.43
C LEU A 789 12.40 -24.58 26.46
N GLY A 790 11.45 -25.42 26.01
CA GLY A 790 10.54 -26.16 26.89
C GLY A 790 9.40 -25.32 27.47
N ILE A 791 9.14 -24.13 26.91
CA ILE A 791 8.06 -23.23 27.33
C ILE A 791 6.85 -23.46 26.42
N THR A 792 5.74 -23.89 26.99
CA THR A 792 4.49 -24.16 26.26
C THR A 792 3.27 -23.70 27.04
N ARG A 793 2.14 -23.46 26.37
CA ARG A 793 0.86 -23.21 27.04
C ARG A 793 0.05 -24.49 27.10
N ASN A 794 -0.41 -24.86 28.30
CA ASN A 794 -1.21 -26.06 28.50
C ASN A 794 -2.59 -25.89 27.85
N PRO A 795 -3.02 -26.79 26.94
CA PRO A 795 -4.30 -26.66 26.24
C PRO A 795 -5.54 -26.85 27.15
N ASP A 796 -5.38 -27.54 28.29
CA ASP A 796 -6.45 -27.83 29.23
C ASP A 796 -6.61 -26.73 30.29
N THR A 797 -5.51 -26.21 30.84
CA THR A 797 -5.51 -25.22 31.93
C THR A 797 -5.23 -23.78 31.50
N ASP A 798 -4.78 -23.56 30.25
CA ASP A 798 -4.30 -22.27 29.71
C ASP A 798 -3.06 -21.67 30.41
N ALA A 799 -2.49 -22.40 31.37
CA ALA A 799 -1.28 -22.01 32.10
C ALA A 799 -0.02 -22.13 31.24
N ILE A 800 0.96 -21.26 31.48
CA ILE A 800 2.30 -21.39 30.91
C ILE A 800 3.06 -22.44 31.71
N GLU A 801 3.56 -23.46 31.02
CA GLU A 801 4.39 -24.52 31.57
C GLU A 801 5.82 -24.38 31.08
N ILE A 802 6.78 -24.44 32.01
CA ILE A 802 8.21 -24.40 31.71
C ILE A 802 8.80 -25.74 32.13
N LYS A 803 9.13 -26.58 31.14
CA LYS A 803 9.72 -27.91 31.40
C LYS A 803 11.17 -27.85 31.82
N ASP A 804 11.92 -26.88 31.30
CA ASP A 804 13.34 -26.66 31.62
C ASP A 804 13.56 -25.22 32.08
N THR A 805 13.26 -24.96 33.35
CA THR A 805 13.38 -23.63 33.96
C THR A 805 14.81 -23.10 33.87
N LYS A 806 15.80 -23.99 34.04
CA LYS A 806 17.21 -23.59 33.98
C LYS A 806 17.60 -23.12 32.58
N LEU A 807 17.20 -23.84 31.53
CA LEU A 807 17.49 -23.43 30.15
C LEU A 807 16.80 -22.11 29.79
N ALA A 808 15.56 -21.92 30.23
CA ALA A 808 14.80 -20.69 30.03
C ALA A 808 15.49 -19.49 30.71
N ASP A 809 15.87 -19.62 31.98
CA ASP A 809 16.52 -18.56 32.75
C ASP A 809 17.93 -18.26 32.24
N ASP A 810 18.74 -19.28 31.96
CA ASP A 810 20.08 -19.13 31.36
C ASP A 810 19.98 -18.40 30.02
N THR A 811 18.93 -18.65 29.24
CA THR A 811 18.69 -17.97 27.96
C THR A 811 18.28 -16.52 28.16
N ARG A 812 17.34 -16.23 29.06
CA ARG A 812 16.89 -14.88 29.39
C ARG A 812 18.05 -14.00 29.86
N GLU A 813 18.87 -14.51 30.78
CA GLU A 813 20.04 -13.80 31.33
C GLU A 813 21.11 -13.58 30.27
N ARG A 814 21.42 -14.60 29.45
CA ARG A 814 22.38 -14.49 28.34
C ARG A 814 21.95 -13.44 27.31
N LEU A 815 20.66 -13.38 27.00
CA LEU A 815 20.10 -12.38 26.10
C LEU A 815 19.91 -11.02 26.80
N ARG A 816 20.22 -10.89 28.10
CA ARG A 816 20.05 -9.64 28.87
C ARG A 816 18.64 -9.09 28.75
N LEU A 817 17.66 -9.96 29.02
CA LEU A 817 16.24 -9.62 28.94
C LEU A 817 15.66 -9.39 30.33
N ASP A 818 14.96 -8.26 30.47
CA ASP A 818 14.13 -7.98 31.63
C ASP A 818 13.04 -9.06 31.79
N GLU A 819 12.76 -9.46 33.03
CA GLU A 819 11.84 -10.55 33.33
C GLU A 819 10.40 -10.22 32.96
N GLU A 820 9.96 -8.98 33.19
CA GLU A 820 8.60 -8.55 32.85
C GLU A 820 8.41 -8.53 31.33
N ILE A 821 9.39 -8.02 30.58
CA ILE A 821 9.38 -8.04 29.11
C ILE A 821 9.42 -9.47 28.57
N TRP A 822 10.27 -10.34 29.13
CA TRP A 822 10.36 -11.76 28.75
C TRP A 822 9.02 -12.48 28.92
N ASN A 823 8.40 -12.33 30.09
CA ASN A 823 7.09 -12.92 30.37
C ASN A 823 6.00 -12.35 29.46
N LYS A 824 6.06 -11.05 29.14
CA LYS A 824 5.14 -10.44 28.19
C LYS A 824 5.28 -11.04 26.79
N ILE A 825 6.51 -11.21 26.30
CA ILE A 825 6.76 -11.81 24.99
C ILE A 825 6.23 -13.26 24.96
N ILE A 826 6.42 -14.04 26.02
CA ILE A 826 5.87 -15.41 26.10
C ILE A 826 4.35 -15.37 26.00
N ASP A 827 3.67 -14.51 26.76
CA ASP A 827 2.20 -14.40 26.66
C ASP A 827 1.78 -14.02 25.24
N LEU A 828 2.42 -13.03 24.62
CA LEU A 828 2.14 -12.58 23.25
C LEU A 828 2.40 -13.65 22.20
N SER A 829 3.35 -14.57 22.43
CA SER A 829 3.77 -15.58 21.45
C SER A 829 2.94 -16.87 21.52
N LEU A 830 2.30 -17.15 22.64
CA LEU A 830 1.54 -18.38 22.86
C LEU A 830 0.03 -18.13 22.74
N ILE A 831 -0.62 -18.84 21.81
CA ILE A 831 -2.07 -18.79 21.58
C ILE A 831 -2.81 -19.28 22.84
N LYS A 832 -3.81 -18.52 23.29
CA LYS A 832 -4.66 -18.85 24.45
C LYS A 832 -5.68 -19.93 24.11
N LYS A 833 -6.14 -20.67 25.12
CA LYS A 833 -7.19 -21.68 24.97
C LYS A 833 -8.47 -21.07 24.35
N GLY A 834 -8.92 -21.65 23.24
CA GLY A 834 -10.13 -21.18 22.53
C GLY A 834 -9.95 -19.85 21.78
N GLU A 835 -8.73 -19.30 21.71
CA GLU A 835 -8.42 -18.10 20.95
C GLU A 835 -8.34 -18.44 19.45
N SER A 836 -9.13 -17.76 18.61
CA SER A 836 -9.03 -17.89 17.16
C SER A 836 -7.77 -17.20 16.63
N ILE A 837 -7.34 -17.53 15.41
CA ILE A 837 -6.20 -16.86 14.77
C ILE A 837 -6.43 -15.35 14.64
N SER A 838 -7.68 -14.90 14.41
CA SER A 838 -8.05 -13.49 14.40
C SER A 838 -7.80 -12.84 15.75
N LYS A 839 -8.38 -13.40 16.83
CA LYS A 839 -8.22 -12.89 18.21
C LYS A 839 -6.77 -12.89 18.67
N TYR A 840 -5.99 -13.88 18.26
CA TYR A 840 -4.55 -13.91 18.50
C TYR A 840 -3.83 -12.73 17.82
N THR A 841 -4.18 -12.39 16.57
CA THR A 841 -3.71 -11.16 15.91
C THR A 841 -4.06 -9.93 16.71
N GLU A 842 -5.34 -9.83 17.07
CA GLU A 842 -5.91 -8.67 17.75
C GLU A 842 -5.14 -8.40 19.03
N ARG A 843 -4.82 -9.45 19.80
CA ARG A 843 -4.10 -9.34 21.06
C ARG A 843 -2.69 -8.79 20.94
N TYR A 844 -1.85 -9.34 20.06
CA TYR A 844 -0.49 -8.80 19.93
C TYR A 844 -0.48 -7.46 19.19
N SER A 845 -1.35 -7.25 18.19
CA SER A 845 -1.45 -5.97 17.47
C SER A 845 -1.93 -4.85 18.41
N ALA A 846 -2.88 -5.12 19.30
CA ALA A 846 -3.33 -4.19 20.33
C ALA A 846 -2.18 -3.74 21.23
N TYR A 847 -1.38 -4.70 21.73
CA TYR A 847 -0.21 -4.40 22.56
C TYR A 847 0.79 -3.48 21.84
N PHE A 848 1.22 -3.83 20.62
CA PHE A 848 2.18 -3.03 19.86
C PHE A 848 1.63 -1.68 19.41
N SER A 849 0.30 -1.53 19.33
CA SER A 849 -0.36 -0.27 19.00
C SER A 849 -0.68 0.59 20.22
N GLY A 850 -0.25 0.17 21.42
CA GLY A 850 -0.49 0.86 22.69
C GLY A 850 -1.95 0.80 23.17
N GLN A 851 -2.75 -0.11 22.62
CA GLN A 851 -4.13 -0.38 23.06
C GLN A 851 -4.08 -1.37 24.24
N PHE A 852 -3.61 -0.88 25.39
CA PHE A 852 -3.37 -1.71 26.56
C PHE A 852 -4.67 -2.20 27.22
N ASN A 853 -4.69 -3.46 27.63
CA ASN A 853 -5.74 -4.01 28.47
C ASN A 853 -5.60 -3.55 29.93
N ASP A 854 -6.59 -3.89 30.77
CA ASP A 854 -6.63 -3.41 32.16
C ASP A 854 -5.46 -3.93 33.02
N GLU A 855 -4.95 -5.13 32.75
CA GLU A 855 -3.77 -5.68 33.44
C GLU A 855 -2.50 -4.93 33.06
N GLU A 856 -2.33 -4.64 31.77
CA GLU A 856 -1.19 -3.88 31.23
C GLU A 856 -1.21 -2.43 31.74
N LYS A 857 -2.39 -1.81 31.84
CA LYS A 857 -2.57 -0.49 32.46
C LYS A 857 -2.21 -0.52 33.94
N ALA A 858 -2.62 -1.55 34.68
CA ALA A 858 -2.27 -1.70 36.09
C ALA A 858 -0.75 -1.85 36.31
N LYS A 859 -0.05 -2.44 35.33
CA LYS A 859 1.42 -2.55 35.28
C LYS A 859 2.13 -1.30 34.73
N ASN A 860 1.38 -0.23 34.42
CA ASN A 860 1.90 1.00 33.83
C ASN A 860 2.67 0.77 32.51
N PHE A 861 2.17 -0.13 31.66
CA PHE A 861 2.75 -0.31 30.33
C PHE A 861 2.59 0.96 29.51
N THR A 862 3.68 1.33 28.83
CA THR A 862 3.75 2.52 27.98
C THR A 862 4.43 2.18 26.66
N GLU A 863 4.51 3.16 25.76
CA GLU A 863 5.28 3.02 24.52
C GLU A 863 6.76 2.64 24.77
N ARG A 864 7.37 3.06 25.88
CA ARG A 864 8.73 2.63 26.25
C ARG A 864 8.81 1.12 26.46
N THR A 865 7.78 0.54 27.08
CA THR A 865 7.67 -0.92 27.27
C THR A 865 7.54 -1.64 25.92
N ILE A 866 6.83 -1.03 24.95
CA ILE A 866 6.74 -1.55 23.58
C ILE A 866 8.12 -1.54 22.92
N VAL A 867 8.86 -0.43 22.98
CA VAL A 867 10.23 -0.35 22.42
C VAL A 867 11.17 -1.37 23.06
N ALA A 868 11.14 -1.52 24.38
CA ALA A 868 11.89 -2.54 25.09
C ALA A 868 11.51 -3.96 24.64
N THR A 869 10.23 -4.21 24.37
CA THR A 869 9.74 -5.47 23.82
C THR A 869 10.27 -5.72 22.42
N ILE A 870 10.29 -4.72 21.53
CA ILE A 870 10.87 -4.85 20.19
C ILE A 870 12.36 -5.17 20.28
N ALA A 871 13.11 -4.48 21.15
CA ALA A 871 14.53 -4.76 21.40
C ALA A 871 14.76 -6.19 21.88
N ALA A 872 13.95 -6.67 22.83
CA ALA A 872 14.00 -8.04 23.29
C ALA A 872 13.68 -9.07 22.18
N LEU A 873 12.70 -8.77 21.31
CA LEU A 873 12.37 -9.59 20.16
C LEU A 873 13.50 -9.63 19.12
N GLU A 874 14.21 -8.53 18.87
CA GLU A 874 15.41 -8.50 18.02
C GLU A 874 16.52 -9.41 18.54
N LYS A 875 16.72 -9.47 19.87
CA LYS A 875 17.67 -10.42 20.50
C LYS A 875 17.27 -11.87 20.25
N ILE A 876 15.97 -12.17 20.36
CA ILE A 876 15.42 -13.51 20.08
C ILE A 876 15.56 -13.85 18.58
N ILE A 877 15.27 -12.91 17.68
CA ILE A 877 15.45 -13.09 16.23
C ILE A 877 16.92 -13.37 15.94
N ARG A 878 17.86 -12.62 16.49
CA ARG A 878 19.30 -12.88 16.28
C ARG A 878 19.69 -14.26 16.81
N ASP A 879 19.25 -14.62 18.01
CA ASP A 879 19.56 -15.94 18.58
C ASP A 879 18.94 -17.10 17.80
N GLY A 880 17.74 -16.91 17.26
CA GLY A 880 17.05 -17.85 16.37
C GLY A 880 17.66 -17.89 14.97
N SER A 881 18.25 -16.77 14.51
CA SER A 881 18.78 -16.53 13.16
C SER A 881 17.85 -17.01 12.02
N PRO A 882 16.54 -16.67 11.99
CA PRO A 882 15.66 -17.03 10.87
C PRO A 882 15.97 -16.21 9.60
N VAL A 883 16.61 -15.04 9.80
CA VAL A 883 17.06 -14.11 8.77
C VAL A 883 18.43 -13.55 9.16
N ILE A 884 19.21 -13.11 8.17
CA ILE A 884 20.50 -12.45 8.35
C ILE A 884 20.42 -11.07 7.71
N PRO A 885 20.20 -10.00 8.49
CA PRO A 885 20.23 -8.64 7.98
C PRO A 885 21.61 -8.32 7.38
N LEU A 886 21.63 -7.58 6.28
CA LEU A 886 22.85 -7.17 5.58
C LEU A 886 22.98 -5.65 5.54
N MET A 887 21.89 -4.95 5.19
CA MET A 887 21.81 -3.48 5.20
C MET A 887 20.36 -3.01 5.34
N GLU A 888 20.18 -1.82 5.90
CA GLU A 888 18.86 -1.18 6.07
C GLU A 888 18.51 -0.23 4.90
N VAL A 889 19.51 0.21 4.12
CA VAL A 889 19.33 1.30 3.17
C VAL A 889 20.13 1.03 1.89
N ASP A 890 19.43 1.03 0.75
CA ASP A 890 20.03 1.26 -0.56
C ASP A 890 20.51 2.70 -0.62
N THR A 891 21.79 2.93 -0.36
CA THR A 891 22.38 4.24 -0.55
C THR A 891 23.07 4.25 -1.90
N TYR A 892 22.67 5.17 -2.78
CA TYR A 892 23.25 5.30 -4.11
C TYR A 892 23.43 6.76 -4.52
N TRP A 893 24.35 6.96 -5.45
CA TRP A 893 24.53 8.25 -6.11
C TRP A 893 23.61 8.33 -7.33
N GLU A 894 22.94 9.46 -7.46
CA GLU A 894 22.16 9.82 -8.64
C GLU A 894 22.65 11.15 -9.20
N ILE A 895 22.42 11.33 -10.49
CA ILE A 895 22.57 12.62 -11.16
C ILE A 895 21.19 13.05 -11.66
N SER A 896 20.83 14.30 -11.42
CA SER A 896 19.55 14.85 -11.87
C SER A 896 19.74 16.28 -12.39
N ARG A 897 18.94 16.64 -13.40
CA ARG A 897 18.69 18.02 -13.85
C ARG A 897 17.18 18.28 -13.88
N VAL A 898 16.41 17.48 -13.15
CA VAL A 898 14.96 17.63 -13.04
C VAL A 898 14.63 18.64 -11.95
N GLY A 899 14.01 19.74 -12.34
CA GLY A 899 13.48 20.75 -11.43
C GLY A 899 12.01 20.54 -11.14
N GLY A 900 11.53 21.24 -10.11
CA GLY A 900 10.12 21.37 -9.79
C GLY A 900 9.47 20.21 -9.06
N VAL A 901 10.20 19.12 -8.79
CA VAL A 901 9.74 18.00 -7.96
C VAL A 901 10.69 17.79 -6.77
N LYS A 902 10.17 17.32 -5.63
CA LYS A 902 10.99 16.98 -4.44
C LYS A 902 11.71 15.64 -4.57
N SER A 903 11.14 14.69 -5.32
CA SER A 903 11.68 13.33 -5.49
C SER A 903 11.29 12.75 -6.85
N LEU A 904 12.10 11.82 -7.35
CA LEU A 904 11.84 11.01 -8.55
C LEU A 904 11.59 9.53 -8.23
N TYR A 905 11.35 9.21 -6.95
CA TYR A 905 10.97 7.87 -6.53
C TYR A 905 9.66 7.42 -7.22
N LYS A 906 8.66 8.31 -7.22
CA LYS A 906 7.45 8.23 -8.03
C LYS A 906 7.36 9.42 -8.97
N TYR A 907 6.86 9.21 -10.17
CA TYR A 907 6.74 10.22 -11.21
C TYR A 907 5.45 11.00 -11.05
N SER A 908 5.41 11.90 -10.07
CA SER A 908 4.45 13.01 -9.99
C SER A 908 4.98 14.18 -10.83
N LEU A 909 4.79 14.11 -12.16
CA LEU A 909 5.53 14.97 -13.10
C LEU A 909 4.82 16.28 -13.47
N GLN A 910 3.73 16.65 -12.81
CA GLN A 910 2.97 17.86 -13.12
C GLN A 910 3.88 19.10 -13.19
N TYR A 911 4.78 19.21 -12.21
CA TYR A 911 5.73 20.32 -12.06
C TYR A 911 7.14 19.99 -12.55
N ALA A 912 7.36 18.79 -13.09
CA ALA A 912 8.68 18.37 -13.51
C ALA A 912 9.09 19.06 -14.82
N TYR A 913 10.33 19.53 -14.87
CA TYR A 913 10.95 20.07 -16.08
C TYR A 913 12.47 19.90 -16.02
N ASP A 914 13.12 20.08 -17.16
CA ASP A 914 14.57 20.08 -17.26
C ASP A 914 15.14 21.47 -16.97
N VAL A 915 15.93 21.64 -15.92
CA VAL A 915 16.46 22.96 -15.53
C VAL A 915 17.44 23.55 -16.55
N ASN A 916 18.04 22.72 -17.40
CA ASN A 916 18.92 23.18 -18.46
C ASN A 916 18.13 23.67 -19.68
N ASN A 917 16.89 23.19 -19.87
CA ASN A 917 16.02 23.53 -20.99
C ASN A 917 14.57 23.73 -20.51
N PRO A 918 14.30 24.74 -19.67
CA PRO A 918 12.96 24.91 -19.10
C PRO A 918 11.94 25.29 -20.18
N PRO A 919 10.73 24.73 -20.17
CA PRO A 919 9.68 25.05 -21.15
C PRO A 919 9.13 26.47 -20.98
N ILE A 920 9.35 27.07 -19.81
CA ILE A 920 8.95 28.45 -19.48
C ILE A 920 10.19 29.21 -19.01
N LYS A 921 10.47 30.37 -19.63
CA LYS A 921 11.70 31.16 -19.39
C LYS A 921 11.88 31.68 -17.96
N THR A 922 10.80 31.78 -17.19
CA THR A 922 10.82 32.30 -15.81
C THR A 922 11.09 31.22 -14.77
N LEU A 923 11.19 29.96 -15.18
CA LEU A 923 11.47 28.86 -14.25
C LEU A 923 12.93 28.87 -13.78
N PRO A 924 13.20 28.46 -12.53
CA PRO A 924 14.56 28.30 -12.02
C PRO A 924 15.44 27.40 -12.91
N THR A 925 16.67 27.83 -13.19
CA THR A 925 17.66 27.05 -13.97
C THR A 925 18.74 26.42 -13.08
N LYS A 926 18.53 26.42 -11.77
CA LYS A 926 19.39 25.78 -10.77
C LYS A 926 18.51 24.92 -9.88
N MET A 927 19.02 23.74 -9.52
CA MET A 927 18.41 22.93 -8.47
C MET A 927 18.84 23.49 -7.11
N GLU A 928 17.86 23.89 -6.31
CA GLU A 928 18.04 24.08 -4.87
C GLU A 928 17.57 22.77 -4.22
N PHE A 929 18.49 22.08 -3.54
CA PHE A 929 18.18 20.92 -2.70
C PHE A 929 17.85 21.38 -1.29
#